data_AF-D8QCW0-F1
#
_entry.id   AF-D8QCW0-F1
#
_cell.length_a   1.000
_cell.length_b   1.000
_cell.length_c   1.000
_cell.angle_alpha   90.00
_cell.angle_beta   90.00
_cell.angle_gamma   90.00
#
_symmetry.space_group_name_H-M   'P 1'
#
loop_
_entity.id
_entity.type
_entity.pdbx_description
1 polymer ?
#
loop_
_entity_poly.entity_id
_entity_poly.type
_entity_poly.pdbx_seq_one_letter_code
_entity_poly.pdbx_strand_id
1 'polypeptide(L)'
;MSSDYTVFASQDFDSNEYANAILAGEPYPPSDAKKGQTPGRPSFDSPSKEDVSVAISRLTYGIDDVSKQIKNLVTSHHEDLLGQAASASELSGSLVSVKGGLSELEMSLEKLRTKVRLPYQSLQTNVTRLHKLQQASDVLRRTARFVVLARRLQGQMAEMQQSKVEKTDDTLAPIPSTPSRTTFASAADLEDDKERAISRAALSIAELVSLLDGPSTFSSTTSSNGVDGDTSHQDTEEDFSTQKIHLRSVNAVATHIPFIEESRTTVTTEMENMVVAGLASLNQSLLASSLQTAYNLNVLPELVQSLISDLSLAVEERIRTTFDMTKISKDALGKASLDVRRATRPSIAPLGRLARHLYLRCIISPFDFSLSMSFNVLTRPSLPPHVFHASATQSNTQYRSRIRTEPTNLTAPQWTAALWTRLESMIEEMAGCCIKVYTLEKVLKVKKDTVSQTIFLDEAMKLLETKPSVTFWTALSRSLEKHAKEACKGECDSCSTFLQQTLGGGYPRLLRLFQQFFAKIAVHTDTVYIHSQQSTETILVLRALSTFEAFYLTRSTSKLNEAVGQAFKMTPGATEGTNVARTVINELDTARFDPLLVRAVAKNAAASLEMFVQRADNMVVRDRSALTLIGPACTPQQAANAQVATCLHHCRARLAQLESEHIDAVCAALRPSIENMKRTYERVVDPLLAAIRRELAAIIARVHRFDFGRAQDPMSGGGASLYMKDLVEKLAFVKDEILSKFNVEDKPLWMLALAKYAIKVFVLHISIVKPLGESGKLQLTSDMAELEFGLSAFMSDGTSSKRGVHLENIGDEYRMLRAMRPLLFLENAQLASPMYTIGLPPLIVLHHILVRSPVPLPHTLHGWQEAEYVRWVDEHTEEEAWTLVESGLSHWEQVSAAEGKDAAAAKEYVELARTVLRNAQEGA
;
A
#
# COMPACT_ATOMS: atom_id res chain seq x y z
N MET A 1 14.21 34.00 107.40
CA MET A 1 13.41 33.77 108.62
C MET A 1 13.58 32.31 109.02
N SER A 2 13.29 31.95 110.27
CA SER A 2 13.70 30.66 110.84
C SER A 2 12.95 29.45 110.25
N SER A 3 13.49 28.27 110.53
CA SER A 3 12.94 26.94 110.24
C SER A 3 11.51 26.72 110.69
N ASP A 4 11.07 27.51 111.67
CA ASP A 4 9.97 27.18 112.58
C ASP A 4 8.59 27.38 111.94
N TYR A 5 8.55 28.04 110.78
CA TYR A 5 7.32 28.35 110.05
C TYR A 5 6.96 27.34 108.96
N THR A 6 7.82 26.36 108.64
CA THR A 6 7.51 25.35 107.62
C THR A 6 6.44 24.35 108.07
N VAL A 7 6.26 24.18 109.38
CA VAL A 7 5.26 23.30 109.99
C VAL A 7 3.83 23.72 109.64
N PHE A 8 3.56 25.02 109.46
CA PHE A 8 2.25 25.55 109.08
C PHE A 8 1.94 25.42 107.57
N ALA A 9 2.83 24.81 106.78
CA ALA A 9 2.70 24.65 105.33
C ALA A 9 2.43 23.21 104.87
N SER A 10 2.33 22.24 105.79
CA SER A 10 1.84 20.89 105.49
C SER A 10 0.31 20.88 105.35
N GLN A 11 -0.22 19.95 104.54
CA GLN A 11 -1.68 19.83 104.35
C GLN A 11 -2.38 19.14 105.53
N ASP A 12 -1.64 18.40 106.35
CA ASP A 12 -2.17 17.56 107.44
C ASP A 12 -1.96 18.18 108.85
N PHE A 13 -1.81 19.51 108.94
CA PHE A 13 -1.53 20.21 110.20
C PHE A 13 -2.77 20.33 111.11
N ASP A 14 -2.77 19.64 112.26
CA ASP A 14 -3.77 19.86 113.33
C ASP A 14 -3.28 20.86 114.39
N SER A 15 -3.94 22.01 114.45
CA SER A 15 -3.66 23.07 115.40
C SER A 15 -3.84 22.69 116.89
N ASN A 16 -4.72 21.73 117.21
CA ASN A 16 -4.92 21.27 118.59
C ASN A 16 -3.80 20.31 119.02
N GLU A 17 -3.36 19.42 118.11
CA GLU A 17 -2.26 18.51 118.39
C GLU A 17 -0.94 19.29 118.54
N TYR A 18 -0.69 20.27 117.66
CA TYR A 18 0.42 21.22 117.80
C TYR A 18 0.35 22.00 119.12
N ALA A 19 -0.82 22.51 119.52
CA ALA A 19 -0.97 23.21 120.80
C ALA A 19 -0.69 22.31 122.01
N ASN A 20 -1.17 21.05 121.98
CA ASN A 20 -0.88 20.08 123.03
C ASN A 20 0.61 19.69 123.08
N ALA A 21 1.27 19.52 121.93
CA ALA A 21 2.69 19.24 121.85
C ALA A 21 3.54 20.39 122.45
N ILE A 22 3.21 21.65 122.10
CA ILE A 22 3.85 22.85 122.69
C ILE A 22 3.60 22.94 124.20
N LEU A 23 2.41 22.60 124.69
CA LEU A 23 2.08 22.59 126.13
C LEU A 23 2.75 21.43 126.89
N ALA A 24 3.03 20.31 126.22
CA ALA A 24 3.76 19.17 126.78
C ALA A 24 5.30 19.31 126.68
N GLY A 25 5.80 20.16 125.78
CA GLY A 25 7.22 20.33 125.48
C GLY A 25 7.78 19.29 124.49
N GLU A 26 6.92 18.60 123.72
CA GLU A 26 7.32 17.60 122.73
C GLU A 26 7.34 18.18 121.30
N PRO A 27 8.25 17.72 120.41
CA PRO A 27 8.31 18.18 119.03
C PRO A 27 7.24 17.53 118.14
N TYR A 28 6.68 18.32 117.21
CA TYR A 28 5.64 17.91 116.25
C TYR A 28 6.21 17.82 114.82
N PRO A 29 5.79 16.86 113.97
CA PRO A 29 4.86 15.75 114.24
C PRO A 29 5.54 14.55 114.95
N PRO A 30 4.78 13.71 115.67
CA PRO A 30 5.33 12.59 116.44
C PRO A 30 5.96 11.50 115.55
N SER A 31 7.22 11.14 115.85
CA SER A 31 7.96 10.08 115.16
C SER A 31 7.67 8.69 115.75
N ASP A 32 7.52 7.69 114.88
CA ASP A 32 7.17 6.33 115.29
C ASP A 32 8.29 5.60 116.09
N ALA A 33 7.86 4.72 117.00
CA ALA A 33 8.65 3.74 117.78
C ALA A 33 9.58 4.16 118.98
N LYS A 34 9.03 3.93 120.20
CA LYS A 34 9.64 3.34 121.44
C LYS A 34 10.20 4.20 122.61
N LYS A 35 9.35 4.28 123.66
CA LYS A 35 9.60 3.92 125.09
C LYS A 35 10.71 4.64 125.91
N GLY A 36 10.30 5.47 126.88
CA GLY A 36 9.88 4.97 128.20
C GLY A 36 10.51 5.51 129.51
N GLN A 37 9.76 5.30 130.61
CA GLN A 37 10.10 5.42 132.05
C GLN A 37 9.73 6.73 132.82
N THR A 38 9.56 6.61 134.14
CA THR A 38 8.84 7.50 135.11
C THR A 38 9.78 7.93 136.28
N PRO A 39 9.39 8.59 137.42
CA PRO A 39 8.07 9.05 137.94
C PRO A 39 7.97 10.41 138.75
N GLY A 40 6.75 10.99 138.84
CA GLY A 40 5.99 11.12 140.12
C GLY A 40 6.06 12.34 141.09
N ARG A 41 4.90 13.04 141.23
CA ARG A 41 4.23 13.59 142.47
C ARG A 41 4.95 14.71 143.31
N PRO A 42 4.31 15.34 144.35
CA PRO A 42 2.91 15.38 144.86
C PRO A 42 2.36 16.86 144.90
N SER A 43 1.66 17.46 145.90
CA SER A 43 0.28 17.35 146.49
C SER A 43 -0.16 18.79 146.98
N PHE A 44 -1.02 19.20 147.94
CA PHE A 44 -1.95 18.72 149.02
C PHE A 44 -2.73 19.99 149.54
N ASP A 45 -3.92 20.06 150.16
CA ASP A 45 -5.20 19.31 150.10
C ASP A 45 -6.40 20.23 150.55
N SER A 46 -7.14 19.98 151.66
CA SER A 46 -8.48 20.58 151.95
C SER A 46 -8.74 21.12 153.41
N PRO A 47 -9.95 21.18 154.06
CA PRO A 47 -10.45 22.46 154.65
C PRO A 47 -10.96 22.46 156.13
N SER A 48 -11.30 23.64 156.70
CA SER A 48 -12.30 23.85 157.79
C SER A 48 -12.61 25.35 158.02
N LYS A 49 -13.49 25.69 158.99
CA LYS A 49 -14.05 27.05 159.25
C LYS A 49 -13.47 27.73 160.50
N GLU A 50 -13.76 29.04 160.64
CA GLU A 50 -13.27 30.00 161.66
C GLU A 50 -11.79 30.37 161.41
N ASP A 51 -11.38 31.62 161.09
CA ASP A 51 -12.08 32.92 161.05
C ASP A 51 -11.87 33.71 159.73
N VAL A 52 -12.96 34.18 159.12
CA VAL A 52 -12.92 34.92 157.83
C VAL A 52 -12.17 36.26 157.92
N SER A 53 -12.13 36.88 159.10
CA SER A 53 -11.50 38.20 159.30
C SER A 53 -10.00 38.23 158.98
N VAL A 54 -9.28 37.12 159.22
CA VAL A 54 -7.81 37.04 159.04
C VAL A 54 -7.42 36.93 157.56
N ALA A 55 -8.31 36.44 156.70
CA ALA A 55 -8.05 36.32 155.27
C ALA A 55 -8.04 37.68 154.55
N ILE A 56 -8.94 38.59 154.95
CA ILE A 56 -9.12 39.89 154.28
C ILE A 56 -7.88 40.77 154.44
N SER A 57 -7.28 40.83 155.64
CA SER A 57 -6.10 41.66 155.90
C SER A 57 -4.86 41.23 155.10
N ARG A 58 -4.71 39.93 154.81
CA ARG A 58 -3.65 39.42 153.93
C ARG A 58 -3.88 39.77 152.46
N LEU A 59 -5.13 39.75 151.99
CA LEU A 59 -5.47 40.06 150.61
C LEU A 59 -5.14 41.53 150.27
N THR A 60 -5.50 42.47 151.17
CA THR A 60 -5.26 43.91 150.96
C THR A 60 -3.76 44.22 150.78
N TYR A 61 -2.89 43.61 151.58
CA TYR A 61 -1.43 43.84 151.50
C TYR A 61 -0.83 43.35 150.17
N GLY A 62 -1.35 42.26 149.61
CA GLY A 62 -0.86 41.72 148.33
C GLY A 62 -1.22 42.59 147.12
N ILE A 63 -2.30 43.37 147.18
CA ILE A 63 -2.75 44.25 146.08
C ILE A 63 -1.83 45.48 145.96
N ASP A 64 -1.39 46.06 147.08
CA ASP A 64 -0.54 47.26 147.09
C ASP A 64 0.87 47.02 146.52
N ASP A 65 1.44 45.81 146.69
CA ASP A 65 2.77 45.51 146.16
C ASP A 65 2.78 45.37 144.62
N VAL A 66 1.80 44.64 144.06
CA VAL A 66 1.65 44.49 142.59
C VAL A 66 1.49 45.86 141.91
N SER A 67 0.74 46.77 142.54
CA SER A 67 0.52 48.13 142.05
C SER A 67 1.81 48.97 141.94
N LYS A 68 2.80 48.73 142.81
CA LYS A 68 4.12 49.37 142.71
C LYS A 68 4.95 48.83 141.55
N GLN A 69 4.97 47.51 141.35
CA GLN A 69 5.87 46.88 140.37
C GLN A 69 5.55 47.31 138.93
N ILE A 70 4.26 47.35 138.56
CA ILE A 70 3.80 47.76 137.22
C ILE A 70 4.23 49.20 136.89
N LYS A 71 4.16 50.10 137.88
CA LYS A 71 4.39 51.54 137.67
C LYS A 71 5.85 51.86 137.35
N ASN A 72 6.80 51.09 137.89
CA ASN A 72 8.22 51.23 137.56
C ASN A 72 8.51 50.81 136.11
N LEU A 73 7.93 49.70 135.64
CA LEU A 73 8.22 49.13 134.32
C LEU A 73 7.74 50.00 133.15
N VAL A 74 6.55 50.61 133.28
CA VAL A 74 6.00 51.51 132.24
C VAL A 74 6.86 52.78 132.09
N THR A 75 7.52 53.22 133.16
CA THR A 75 8.27 54.48 133.19
C THR A 75 9.62 54.39 132.48
N SER A 76 10.17 53.19 132.23
CA SER A 76 11.53 53.02 131.68
C SER A 76 11.66 52.83 130.16
N HIS A 77 10.54 52.71 129.41
CA HIS A 77 10.59 52.27 127.99
C HIS A 77 9.68 53.06 127.02
N HIS A 78 9.37 54.33 127.27
CA HIS A 78 8.43 55.08 126.42
C HIS A 78 9.00 55.60 125.09
N GLU A 79 10.32 55.80 124.96
CA GLU A 79 10.94 56.39 123.76
C GLU A 79 10.91 55.45 122.55
N ASP A 80 11.37 54.20 122.72
CA ASP A 80 11.57 53.25 121.61
C ASP A 80 10.27 52.94 120.84
N LEU A 81 9.14 52.97 121.53
CA LEU A 81 7.81 52.65 120.99
C LEU A 81 7.28 53.74 120.05
N LEU A 82 7.70 55.00 120.22
CA LEU A 82 7.33 56.11 119.34
C LEU A 82 8.11 56.08 118.01
N GLY A 83 9.39 55.70 118.05
CA GLY A 83 10.26 55.69 116.87
C GLY A 83 9.81 54.73 115.76
N GLN A 84 9.29 53.56 116.12
CA GLN A 84 8.87 52.53 115.15
C GLN A 84 7.54 52.86 114.45
N ALA A 85 6.71 53.74 115.02
CA ALA A 85 5.41 54.08 114.45
C ALA A 85 5.50 54.99 113.20
N ALA A 86 6.54 55.83 113.11
CA ALA A 86 6.66 56.84 112.05
C ALA A 86 7.03 56.22 110.68
N SER A 87 8.05 55.36 110.64
CA SER A 87 8.56 54.76 109.39
C SER A 87 7.56 53.81 108.71
N ALA A 88 6.67 53.19 109.48
CA ALA A 88 5.56 52.39 108.97
C ALA A 88 4.53 53.22 108.18
N SER A 89 4.45 54.54 108.42
CA SER A 89 3.49 55.43 107.77
C SER A 89 3.89 55.77 106.34
N GLU A 90 5.15 56.15 106.10
CA GLU A 90 5.63 56.59 104.77
C GLU A 90 5.58 55.47 103.72
N LEU A 91 5.94 54.24 104.10
CA LEU A 91 5.93 53.09 103.18
C LEU A 91 4.53 52.78 102.63
N SER A 92 3.49 53.06 103.44
CA SER A 92 2.07 52.87 103.07
C SER A 92 1.67 53.79 101.90
N GLY A 93 2.09 55.05 101.92
CA GLY A 93 1.74 56.05 100.90
C GLY A 93 2.24 55.67 99.50
N SER A 94 3.49 55.23 99.40
CA SER A 94 4.09 54.77 98.14
C SER A 94 3.37 53.54 97.56
N LEU A 95 2.99 52.59 98.42
CA LEU A 95 2.24 51.39 98.02
C LEU A 95 0.85 51.72 97.47
N VAL A 96 0.15 52.71 98.05
CA VAL A 96 -1.15 53.18 97.55
C VAL A 96 -1.00 53.80 96.15
N SER A 97 0.04 54.61 95.91
CA SER A 97 0.27 55.23 94.59
C SER A 97 0.53 54.20 93.49
N VAL A 98 1.38 53.20 93.74
CA VAL A 98 1.68 52.13 92.76
C VAL A 98 0.43 51.30 92.47
N LYS A 99 -0.37 50.99 93.49
CA LYS A 99 -1.64 50.26 93.34
C LYS A 99 -2.67 51.05 92.50
N GLY A 100 -2.70 52.38 92.63
CA GLY A 100 -3.51 53.26 91.79
C GLY A 100 -3.11 53.19 90.32
N GLY A 101 -1.83 53.40 90.01
CA GLY A 101 -1.33 53.36 88.63
C GLY A 101 -1.53 51.99 87.94
N LEU A 102 -1.42 50.89 88.69
CA LEU A 102 -1.70 49.55 88.17
C LEU A 102 -3.19 49.37 87.81
N SER A 103 -4.09 49.92 88.63
CA SER A 103 -5.55 49.90 88.39
C SER A 103 -5.95 50.72 87.16
N GLU A 104 -5.33 51.88 86.94
CA GLU A 104 -5.58 52.69 85.73
C GLU A 104 -5.10 51.98 84.46
N LEU A 105 -3.93 51.32 84.52
CA LEU A 105 -3.42 50.52 83.41
C LEU A 105 -4.35 49.36 83.06
N GLU A 106 -4.83 48.62 84.07
CA GLU A 106 -5.79 47.52 83.91
C GLU A 106 -7.11 48.00 83.29
N MET A 107 -7.65 49.14 83.75
CA MET A 107 -8.81 49.80 83.14
C MET A 107 -8.56 50.23 81.68
N SER A 108 -7.34 50.65 81.33
CA SER A 108 -6.99 51.02 79.95
C SER A 108 -6.94 49.80 79.01
N LEU A 109 -6.43 48.67 79.51
CA LEU A 109 -6.28 47.43 78.77
C LEU A 109 -7.66 46.79 78.48
N GLU A 110 -8.57 46.79 79.47
CA GLU A 110 -9.93 46.29 79.26
C GLU A 110 -10.76 47.22 78.35
N LYS A 111 -10.52 48.55 78.36
CA LYS A 111 -11.08 49.48 77.35
C LYS A 111 -10.56 49.18 75.93
N LEU A 112 -9.30 48.78 75.78
CA LEU A 112 -8.74 48.38 74.48
C LEU A 112 -9.33 47.03 74.01
N ARG A 113 -9.43 46.06 74.92
CA ARG A 113 -10.05 44.74 74.65
C ARG A 113 -11.49 44.87 74.18
N THR A 114 -12.29 45.66 74.88
CA THR A 114 -13.71 45.89 74.56
C THR A 114 -13.91 46.69 73.27
N LYS A 115 -13.05 47.67 72.96
CA LYS A 115 -13.17 48.47 71.72
C LYS A 115 -12.58 47.83 70.46
N VAL A 116 -11.57 46.96 70.56
CA VAL A 116 -10.85 46.43 69.39
C VAL A 116 -10.97 44.91 69.28
N ARG A 117 -10.61 44.17 70.34
CA ARG A 117 -10.54 42.70 70.29
C ARG A 117 -11.91 42.05 70.16
N LEU A 118 -12.90 42.49 70.95
CA LEU A 118 -14.26 41.92 70.87
C LEU A 118 -14.97 42.24 69.53
N PRO A 119 -14.93 43.48 68.99
CA PRO A 119 -15.48 43.76 67.66
C PRO A 119 -14.77 43.01 66.53
N TYR A 120 -13.44 42.84 66.59
CA TYR A 120 -12.72 42.02 65.62
C TYR A 120 -13.16 40.55 65.65
N GLN A 121 -13.24 39.94 66.84
CA GLN A 121 -13.72 38.56 67.00
C GLN A 121 -15.18 38.38 66.55
N SER A 122 -16.03 39.39 66.78
CA SER A 122 -17.41 39.42 66.29
C SER A 122 -17.46 39.53 64.75
N LEU A 123 -16.64 40.40 64.15
CA LEU A 123 -16.53 40.55 62.70
C LEU A 123 -16.02 39.26 62.04
N GLN A 124 -14.97 38.64 62.58
CA GLN A 124 -14.45 37.35 62.10
C GLN A 124 -15.51 36.24 62.19
N THR A 125 -16.30 36.22 63.25
CA THR A 125 -17.45 35.32 63.42
C THR A 125 -18.56 35.58 62.40
N ASN A 126 -18.84 36.85 62.07
CA ASN A 126 -19.86 37.22 61.10
C ASN A 126 -19.41 37.00 59.65
N VAL A 127 -18.14 37.22 59.32
CA VAL A 127 -17.55 36.89 58.00
C VAL A 127 -17.54 35.38 57.78
N THR A 128 -17.14 34.59 58.78
CA THR A 128 -17.19 33.11 58.66
C THR A 128 -18.62 32.56 58.61
N ARG A 129 -19.59 33.19 59.29
CA ARG A 129 -21.03 32.90 59.11
C ARG A 129 -21.52 33.24 57.69
N LEU A 130 -21.17 34.41 57.17
CA LEU A 130 -21.54 34.85 55.82
C LEU A 130 -20.97 33.91 54.75
N HIS A 131 -19.69 33.55 54.88
CA HIS A 131 -19.04 32.60 53.99
C HIS A 131 -19.73 31.22 54.01
N LYS A 132 -20.07 30.69 55.20
CA LYS A 132 -20.82 29.42 55.34
C LYS A 132 -22.23 29.51 54.76
N LEU A 133 -22.94 30.64 54.92
CA LEU A 133 -24.24 30.88 54.29
C LEU A 133 -24.13 30.96 52.76
N GLN A 134 -23.07 31.57 52.23
CA GLN A 134 -22.83 31.66 50.79
C GLN A 134 -22.48 30.29 50.18
N GLN A 135 -21.61 29.49 50.83
CA GLN A 135 -21.36 28.10 50.48
C GLN A 135 -22.65 27.27 50.49
N ALA A 136 -23.45 27.36 51.57
CA ALA A 136 -24.72 26.63 51.68
C ALA A 136 -25.73 27.04 50.59
N SER A 137 -25.81 28.33 50.24
CA SER A 137 -26.68 28.83 49.17
C SER A 137 -26.23 28.32 47.79
N ASP A 138 -24.93 28.29 47.51
CA ASP A 138 -24.38 27.73 46.28
C ASP A 138 -24.66 26.21 46.16
N VAL A 139 -24.36 25.44 47.21
CA VAL A 139 -24.65 23.99 47.24
C VAL A 139 -26.16 23.74 47.06
N LEU A 140 -27.03 24.53 47.70
CA LEU A 140 -28.47 24.41 47.54
C LEU A 140 -28.93 24.72 46.10
N ARG A 141 -28.39 25.78 45.47
CA ARG A 141 -28.68 26.12 44.06
C ARG A 141 -28.20 25.05 43.09
N ARG A 142 -26.97 24.54 43.27
CA ARG A 142 -26.40 23.45 42.47
C ARG A 142 -27.22 22.16 42.64
N THR A 143 -27.61 21.82 43.86
CA THR A 143 -28.46 20.66 44.17
C THR A 143 -29.87 20.80 43.57
N ALA A 144 -30.50 21.97 43.65
CA ALA A 144 -31.80 22.22 43.04
C ALA A 144 -31.76 22.08 41.51
N ARG A 145 -30.73 22.62 40.85
CA ARG A 145 -30.52 22.43 39.39
C ARG A 145 -30.34 20.96 39.04
N PHE A 146 -29.53 20.23 39.81
CA PHE A 146 -29.33 18.79 39.63
C PHE A 146 -30.66 18.00 39.75
N VAL A 147 -31.46 18.24 40.79
CA VAL A 147 -32.74 17.52 40.99
C VAL A 147 -33.75 17.81 39.87
N VAL A 148 -33.81 19.05 39.36
CA VAL A 148 -34.66 19.40 38.20
C VAL A 148 -34.21 18.64 36.94
N LEU A 149 -32.90 18.55 36.68
CA LEU A 149 -32.35 17.81 35.55
C LEU A 149 -32.53 16.30 35.69
N ALA A 150 -32.40 15.74 36.90
CA ALA A 150 -32.65 14.33 37.17
C ALA A 150 -34.12 13.95 36.91
N ARG A 151 -35.07 14.82 37.30
CA ARG A 151 -36.50 14.65 36.95
C ARG A 151 -36.77 14.80 35.45
N ARG A 152 -36.06 15.69 34.75
CA ARG A 152 -36.14 15.81 33.28
C ARG A 152 -35.68 14.51 32.60
N LEU A 153 -34.58 13.92 33.09
CA LEU A 153 -34.09 12.62 32.61
C LEU A 153 -35.09 11.50 32.90
N GLN A 154 -35.70 11.46 34.09
CA GLN A 154 -36.75 10.47 34.41
C GLN A 154 -37.91 10.49 33.42
N GLY A 155 -38.38 11.68 33.01
CA GLY A 155 -39.40 11.82 31.97
C GLY A 155 -38.94 11.28 30.61
N GLN A 156 -37.75 11.71 30.14
CA GLN A 156 -37.19 11.30 28.86
C GLN A 156 -36.91 9.78 28.77
N MET A 157 -36.50 9.16 29.88
CA MET A 157 -36.30 7.72 29.98
C MET A 157 -37.65 6.96 29.93
N ALA A 158 -38.72 7.51 30.49
CA ALA A 158 -40.06 6.93 30.42
C ALA A 158 -40.66 7.03 29.00
N GLU A 159 -40.52 8.18 28.32
CA GLU A 159 -40.87 8.36 26.90
C GLU A 159 -40.16 7.32 26.02
N MET A 160 -38.85 7.15 26.22
CA MET A 160 -38.04 6.14 25.51
C MET A 160 -38.52 4.71 25.79
N GLN A 161 -38.94 4.38 27.02
CA GLN A 161 -39.44 3.05 27.37
C GLN A 161 -40.83 2.76 26.77
N GLN A 162 -41.73 3.74 26.71
CA GLN A 162 -43.07 3.56 26.13
C GLN A 162 -43.00 3.15 24.65
N SER A 163 -42.12 3.78 23.86
CA SER A 163 -41.86 3.42 22.45
C SER A 163 -41.35 1.98 22.21
N LYS A 164 -41.00 1.26 23.29
CA LYS A 164 -40.52 -0.12 23.25
C LYS A 164 -41.61 -1.16 23.48
N VAL A 165 -42.77 -0.76 24.02
CA VAL A 165 -43.90 -1.65 24.37
C VAL A 165 -44.86 -1.84 23.19
N GLU A 166 -45.14 -0.78 22.43
CA GLU A 166 -46.08 -0.80 21.29
C GLU A 166 -45.67 -1.79 20.17
N LYS A 167 -44.39 -2.21 20.12
CA LYS A 167 -43.89 -3.22 19.17
C LYS A 167 -44.08 -4.67 19.62
N THR A 168 -44.80 -4.95 20.72
CA THR A 168 -44.90 -6.32 21.27
C THR A 168 -46.31 -6.92 21.36
N ASP A 169 -47.38 -6.15 21.17
CA ASP A 169 -48.76 -6.60 21.41
C ASP A 169 -49.64 -6.58 20.15
N ASP A 170 -49.24 -7.38 19.15
CA ASP A 170 -49.90 -7.46 17.84
C ASP A 170 -50.42 -8.89 17.53
N THR A 171 -51.11 -9.49 18.51
CA THR A 171 -51.83 -10.78 18.34
C THR A 171 -53.13 -10.88 19.16
N LEU A 172 -54.24 -11.16 18.46
CA LEU A 172 -55.51 -11.76 18.93
C LEU A 172 -56.55 -10.89 19.68
N ALA A 173 -57.34 -10.09 18.93
CA ALA A 173 -58.82 -10.03 19.05
C ALA A 173 -59.48 -9.16 17.94
N PRO A 174 -60.67 -9.52 17.39
CA PRO A 174 -61.39 -8.67 16.42
C PRO A 174 -62.81 -8.20 16.88
N ILE A 175 -63.40 -7.23 16.14
CA ILE A 175 -64.83 -6.79 16.14
C ILE A 175 -65.22 -5.76 17.27
N PRO A 176 -65.93 -4.61 17.00
CA PRO A 176 -65.95 -3.73 15.82
C PRO A 176 -66.09 -2.19 16.09
N SER A 177 -65.77 -1.37 15.08
CA SER A 177 -66.41 -0.06 14.73
C SER A 177 -66.72 1.05 15.78
N THR A 178 -65.93 2.13 15.74
CA THR A 178 -66.43 3.53 15.68
C THR A 178 -65.39 4.45 15.00
N PRO A 179 -65.78 5.38 14.09
CA PRO A 179 -64.83 6.16 13.28
C PRO A 179 -64.35 7.45 13.96
N SER A 180 -63.50 7.32 14.98
CA SER A 180 -62.94 8.47 15.73
C SER A 180 -61.58 8.93 15.18
N ARG A 181 -61.63 9.80 14.17
CA ARG A 181 -60.54 10.58 13.53
C ARG A 181 -59.24 10.73 14.34
N THR A 182 -58.32 9.77 14.20
CA THR A 182 -56.90 9.88 14.59
C THR A 182 -56.01 9.83 13.35
N THR A 183 -54.86 10.51 13.41
CA THR A 183 -53.87 10.54 12.33
C THR A 183 -53.02 9.28 12.34
N PHE A 184 -52.94 8.60 11.19
CA PHE A 184 -51.93 7.55 10.97
C PHE A 184 -50.53 8.18 10.95
N ALA A 185 -49.83 8.15 12.08
CA ALA A 185 -48.37 8.27 12.10
C ALA A 185 -47.77 7.01 11.46
N SER A 186 -46.71 7.15 10.67
CA SER A 186 -46.04 6.00 10.08
C SER A 186 -45.07 5.36 11.08
N ALA A 187 -44.75 4.08 10.88
CA ALA A 187 -43.74 3.39 11.68
C ALA A 187 -42.34 4.05 11.58
N ALA A 188 -42.07 4.82 10.53
CA ALA A 188 -40.84 5.59 10.38
C ALA A 188 -40.83 6.84 11.27
N ASP A 189 -41.95 7.54 11.41
CA ASP A 189 -42.07 8.72 12.30
C ASP A 189 -41.79 8.34 13.76
N LEU A 190 -42.30 7.17 14.18
CA LEU A 190 -42.10 6.62 15.53
C LEU A 190 -40.65 6.21 15.81
N GLU A 191 -39.92 5.72 14.79
CA GLU A 191 -38.48 5.44 14.94
C GLU A 191 -37.67 6.73 15.00
N ASP A 192 -37.96 7.70 14.13
CA ASP A 192 -37.31 9.02 14.13
C ASP A 192 -37.52 9.76 15.47
N ASP A 193 -38.70 9.67 16.09
CA ASP A 193 -38.97 10.26 17.41
C ASP A 193 -38.32 9.48 18.58
N LYS A 194 -38.23 8.14 18.52
CA LYS A 194 -37.43 7.37 19.49
C LYS A 194 -35.95 7.74 19.41
N GLU A 195 -35.41 7.88 18.20
CA GLU A 195 -34.04 8.33 17.96
C GLU A 195 -33.78 9.73 18.56
N ARG A 196 -34.71 10.67 18.38
CA ARG A 196 -34.65 12.01 18.98
C ARG A 196 -34.74 11.97 20.50
N ALA A 197 -35.55 11.09 21.09
CA ALA A 197 -35.67 10.92 22.54
C ALA A 197 -34.35 10.43 23.18
N ILE A 198 -33.69 9.45 22.56
CA ILE A 198 -32.37 8.92 22.99
C ILE A 198 -31.32 10.05 23.00
N SER A 199 -31.27 10.86 21.92
CA SER A 199 -30.35 12.00 21.81
C SER A 199 -30.59 13.09 22.87
N ARG A 200 -31.86 13.34 23.23
CA ARG A 200 -32.24 14.26 24.32
C ARG A 200 -31.86 13.74 25.71
N ALA A 201 -32.03 12.44 25.96
CA ALA A 201 -31.63 11.81 27.22
C ALA A 201 -30.11 11.88 27.42
N ALA A 202 -29.31 11.62 26.37
CA ALA A 202 -27.87 11.77 26.39
C ALA A 202 -27.40 13.18 26.81
N LEU A 203 -28.05 14.24 26.30
CA LEU A 203 -27.74 15.62 26.67
C LEU A 203 -28.07 15.91 28.14
N SER A 204 -29.21 15.42 28.65
CA SER A 204 -29.53 15.50 30.10
C SER A 204 -28.51 14.77 30.97
N ILE A 205 -28.01 13.61 30.54
CA ILE A 205 -26.96 12.85 31.25
C ILE A 205 -25.66 13.65 31.29
N ALA A 206 -25.24 14.26 30.18
CA ALA A 206 -24.02 15.07 30.13
C ALA A 206 -24.10 16.34 31.00
N GLU A 207 -25.25 17.05 31.00
CA GLU A 207 -25.48 18.17 31.93
C GLU A 207 -25.41 17.72 33.41
N LEU A 208 -25.95 16.54 33.74
CA LEU A 208 -25.90 15.98 35.09
C LEU A 208 -24.48 15.59 35.52
N VAL A 209 -23.72 14.90 34.66
CA VAL A 209 -22.32 14.51 34.92
C VAL A 209 -21.44 15.75 35.09
N SER A 210 -21.58 16.76 34.22
CA SER A 210 -20.84 18.02 34.34
C SER A 210 -21.14 18.77 35.65
N LEU A 211 -22.36 18.67 36.19
CA LEU A 211 -22.71 19.24 37.50
C LEU A 211 -22.19 18.41 38.69
N LEU A 212 -22.08 17.09 38.55
CA LEU A 212 -21.54 16.19 39.59
C LEU A 212 -20.03 16.37 39.77
N ASP A 213 -19.29 16.39 38.66
CA ASP A 213 -17.83 16.37 38.65
C ASP A 213 -17.21 17.77 38.50
N GLY A 214 -18.01 18.75 38.04
CA GLY A 214 -17.63 20.15 37.92
C GLY A 214 -17.03 20.54 36.57
N PRO A 215 -16.66 21.83 36.39
CA PRO A 215 -15.90 22.27 35.22
C PRO A 215 -14.50 21.65 35.29
N SER A 216 -14.20 20.75 34.36
CA SER A 216 -12.94 20.02 34.29
C SER A 216 -11.77 20.97 33.99
N THR A 217 -10.81 21.04 34.93
CA THR A 217 -9.53 21.73 34.72
C THR A 217 -8.65 20.92 33.78
N PHE A 218 -8.89 21.04 32.48
CA PHE A 218 -8.07 20.47 31.42
C PHE A 218 -7.58 21.57 30.48
N SER A 219 -6.44 22.17 30.83
CA SER A 219 -5.68 23.05 29.95
C SER A 219 -4.19 22.67 30.01
N SER A 220 -3.62 22.37 28.85
CA SER A 220 -2.18 22.29 28.58
C SER A 220 -1.31 21.44 29.53
N THR A 221 -1.35 20.12 29.38
CA THR A 221 -0.12 19.31 29.45
C THR A 221 0.59 19.37 28.10
N THR A 222 1.34 20.44 27.86
CA THR A 222 2.23 20.57 26.70
C THR A 222 3.67 20.57 27.20
N SER A 223 4.43 19.53 26.86
CA SER A 223 5.80 19.34 27.35
C SER A 223 6.79 20.27 26.68
N SER A 224 7.70 20.83 27.48
CA SER A 224 8.98 21.38 27.01
C SER A 224 10.08 21.01 27.99
N ASN A 225 11.27 20.67 27.47
CA ASN A 225 12.41 20.21 28.26
C ASN A 225 13.26 21.40 28.73
N GLY A 226 13.83 21.35 29.94
CA GLY A 226 14.83 22.34 30.36
C GLY A 226 15.31 22.25 31.80
N VAL A 227 16.31 21.39 32.04
CA VAL A 227 17.49 21.52 32.94
C VAL A 227 17.33 22.04 34.39
N ASP A 228 18.12 21.43 35.27
CA ASP A 228 18.40 21.72 36.70
C ASP A 228 18.41 23.21 37.13
N GLY A 229 17.94 23.53 38.36
CA GLY A 229 18.01 24.91 38.86
C GLY A 229 17.41 25.26 40.25
N ASP A 230 17.95 24.68 41.32
CA ASP A 230 18.20 25.35 42.64
C ASP A 230 17.05 25.88 43.57
N THR A 231 17.51 26.24 44.76
CA THR A 231 16.99 26.79 46.03
C THR A 231 15.65 27.56 46.14
N SER A 232 14.79 27.01 47.02
CA SER A 232 14.23 27.61 48.26
C SER A 232 13.51 28.97 48.29
N HIS A 233 12.44 29.00 49.11
CA HIS A 233 11.76 30.17 49.70
C HIS A 233 11.02 31.14 48.75
N GLN A 234 9.68 31.11 48.81
CA GLN A 234 8.96 32.21 49.46
C GLN A 234 7.54 31.82 49.92
N ASP A 235 7.16 32.41 51.05
CA ASP A 235 5.85 32.80 51.55
C ASP A 235 4.63 31.87 51.37
N THR A 236 4.24 31.27 52.51
CA THR A 236 2.88 30.77 52.74
C THR A 236 1.90 31.94 52.89
N GLU A 237 1.35 32.44 51.78
CA GLU A 237 0.01 33.03 51.85
C GLU A 237 -1.00 31.91 52.13
N GLU A 238 -1.87 32.09 53.13
CA GLU A 238 -3.01 31.18 53.34
C GLU A 238 -4.06 31.44 52.25
N ASP A 239 -3.82 30.86 51.06
CA ASP A 239 -4.75 30.94 49.94
C ASP A 239 -6.13 30.44 50.38
N PHE A 240 -7.14 31.32 50.24
CA PHE A 240 -8.55 31.07 50.52
C PHE A 240 -9.18 30.16 49.45
N SER A 241 -8.50 29.06 49.15
CA SER A 241 -8.88 28.01 48.24
C SER A 241 -10.30 27.51 48.57
N THR A 242 -11.27 27.96 47.78
CA THR A 242 -12.68 27.69 48.04
C THR A 242 -12.94 26.20 47.84
N GLN A 243 -12.97 25.44 48.95
CA GLN A 243 -13.43 24.06 48.98
C GLN A 243 -14.93 24.01 48.61
N LYS A 244 -15.20 23.99 47.29
CA LYS A 244 -16.53 23.79 46.74
C LYS A 244 -16.96 22.38 47.11
N ILE A 245 -17.91 22.28 48.05
CA ILE A 245 -18.52 21.00 48.44
C ILE A 245 -19.00 20.29 47.16
N HIS A 246 -18.45 19.10 46.90
CA HIS A 246 -18.75 18.28 45.74
C HIS A 246 -20.17 17.73 45.86
N LEU A 247 -20.96 17.74 44.78
CA LEU A 247 -22.36 17.32 44.86
C LEU A 247 -22.51 15.83 45.22
N ARG A 248 -21.52 14.99 44.87
CA ARG A 248 -21.47 13.57 45.25
C ARG A 248 -21.58 13.32 46.76
N SER A 249 -21.20 14.27 47.63
CA SER A 249 -21.32 14.13 49.09
C SER A 249 -22.66 14.59 49.68
N VAL A 250 -23.60 15.05 48.85
CA VAL A 250 -24.94 15.48 49.30
C VAL A 250 -25.89 14.29 49.19
N ASN A 251 -26.48 13.84 50.30
CA ASN A 251 -27.31 12.63 50.33
C ASN A 251 -28.47 12.64 49.31
N ALA A 252 -29.14 13.79 49.14
CA ALA A 252 -30.22 13.97 48.16
C ALA A 252 -29.75 13.99 46.68
N VAL A 253 -28.45 14.12 46.43
CA VAL A 253 -27.83 13.91 45.11
C VAL A 253 -27.45 12.45 44.97
N ALA A 254 -26.81 11.86 45.99
CA ALA A 254 -26.38 10.47 46.01
C ALA A 254 -27.51 9.47 45.75
N THR A 255 -28.73 9.72 46.26
CA THR A 255 -29.92 8.91 45.97
C THR A 255 -30.32 8.84 44.50
N HIS A 256 -29.84 9.75 43.65
CA HIS A 256 -30.11 9.76 42.21
C HIS A 256 -28.93 9.28 41.36
N ILE A 257 -27.73 9.12 41.91
CA ILE A 257 -26.53 8.71 41.13
C ILE A 257 -26.73 7.33 40.45
N PRO A 258 -27.20 6.26 41.14
CA PRO A 258 -27.37 4.96 40.50
C PRO A 258 -28.34 4.98 39.31
N PHE A 259 -29.41 5.77 39.39
CA PHE A 259 -30.36 5.95 38.29
C PHE A 259 -29.75 6.69 37.09
N ILE A 260 -28.84 7.64 37.33
CA ILE A 260 -28.13 8.36 36.26
C ILE A 260 -27.10 7.43 35.59
N GLU A 261 -26.42 6.58 36.36
CA GLU A 261 -25.49 5.57 35.85
C GLU A 261 -26.23 4.47 35.04
N GLU A 262 -27.36 3.97 35.52
CA GLU A 262 -28.26 3.06 34.80
C GLU A 262 -28.86 3.70 33.53
N SER A 263 -29.24 4.97 33.60
CA SER A 263 -29.69 5.72 32.42
C SER A 263 -28.56 5.88 31.39
N ARG A 264 -27.32 6.14 31.85
CA ARG A 264 -26.13 6.25 30.98
C ARG A 264 -25.80 4.92 30.31
N THR A 265 -25.82 3.79 31.03
CA THR A 265 -25.58 2.48 30.40
C THR A 265 -26.69 2.10 29.42
N THR A 266 -27.95 2.39 29.75
CA THR A 266 -29.10 2.16 28.85
C THR A 266 -29.00 2.97 27.56
N VAL A 267 -28.76 4.28 27.66
CA VAL A 267 -28.63 5.18 26.49
C VAL A 267 -27.40 4.82 25.65
N THR A 268 -26.27 4.46 26.28
CA THR A 268 -25.08 3.97 25.57
C THR A 268 -25.37 2.65 24.84
N THR A 269 -26.12 1.74 25.44
CA THR A 269 -26.48 0.45 24.81
C THR A 269 -27.42 0.62 23.63
N GLU A 270 -28.46 1.47 23.73
CA GLU A 270 -29.34 1.77 22.59
C GLU A 270 -28.58 2.54 21.49
N MET A 271 -27.67 3.46 21.86
CA MET A 271 -26.76 4.15 20.92
C MET A 271 -25.85 3.15 20.17
N GLU A 272 -25.18 2.22 20.86
CA GLU A 272 -24.36 1.18 20.24
C GLU A 272 -25.19 0.36 19.24
N ASN A 273 -26.39 -0.07 19.64
CA ASN A 273 -27.32 -0.79 18.75
C ASN A 273 -27.71 0.05 17.52
N MET A 274 -27.95 1.35 17.67
CA MET A 274 -28.24 2.26 16.56
C MET A 274 -27.04 2.42 15.61
N VAL A 275 -25.80 2.55 16.12
CA VAL A 275 -24.58 2.57 15.27
C VAL A 275 -24.44 1.24 14.51
N VAL A 276 -24.57 0.12 15.22
CA VAL A 276 -24.48 -1.25 14.67
C VAL A 276 -25.51 -1.45 13.56
N ALA A 277 -26.76 -1.04 13.77
CA ALA A 277 -27.84 -1.13 12.79
C ALA A 277 -27.66 -0.15 11.62
N GLY A 278 -27.22 1.09 11.88
CA GLY A 278 -26.92 2.11 10.86
C GLY A 278 -25.80 1.66 9.91
N LEU A 279 -24.70 1.12 10.45
CA LEU A 279 -23.61 0.56 9.65
C LEU A 279 -23.97 -0.79 9.00
N ALA A 280 -24.91 -1.57 9.53
CA ALA A 280 -25.39 -2.80 8.90
C ALA A 280 -26.33 -2.53 7.71
N SER A 281 -27.19 -1.52 7.83
CA SER A 281 -28.17 -1.10 6.81
C SER A 281 -27.63 -0.06 5.81
N LEU A 282 -26.49 0.57 6.13
CA LEU A 282 -25.98 1.80 5.49
C LEU A 282 -26.93 3.00 5.60
N ASN A 283 -27.87 2.99 6.56
CA ASN A 283 -28.78 4.10 6.78
C ASN A 283 -28.04 5.31 7.39
N GLN A 284 -27.96 6.39 6.61
CA GLN A 284 -27.31 7.64 7.01
C GLN A 284 -28.09 8.44 8.07
N SER A 285 -29.41 8.29 8.23
CA SER A 285 -30.18 9.00 9.29
C SER A 285 -29.91 8.42 10.67
N LEU A 286 -30.11 7.11 10.81
CA LEU A 286 -29.83 6.33 12.02
C LEU A 286 -28.36 6.45 12.46
N LEU A 287 -27.42 6.46 11.51
CA LEU A 287 -26.01 6.71 11.80
C LEU A 287 -25.76 8.17 12.24
N ALA A 288 -26.43 9.14 11.62
CA ALA A 288 -26.37 10.55 12.03
C ALA A 288 -26.90 10.80 13.46
N SER A 289 -27.97 10.11 13.86
CA SER A 289 -28.59 10.26 15.18
C SER A 289 -27.81 9.56 16.29
N SER A 290 -27.28 8.36 16.01
CA SER A 290 -26.40 7.66 16.94
C SER A 290 -25.06 8.39 17.16
N LEU A 291 -24.47 8.97 16.11
CA LEU A 291 -23.28 9.81 16.26
C LEU A 291 -23.57 11.13 16.99
N GLN A 292 -24.77 11.73 16.82
CA GLN A 292 -25.21 12.87 17.65
C GLN A 292 -25.31 12.46 19.13
N THR A 293 -25.87 11.28 19.41
CA THR A 293 -25.96 10.74 20.77
C THR A 293 -24.57 10.51 21.38
N ALA A 294 -23.62 9.99 20.58
CA ALA A 294 -22.22 9.80 21.00
C ALA A 294 -21.47 11.12 21.26
N TYR A 295 -21.75 12.16 20.46
CA TYR A 295 -21.25 13.51 20.69
C TYR A 295 -21.82 14.09 21.99
N ASN A 296 -23.14 14.00 22.18
CA ASN A 296 -23.81 14.47 23.40
C ASN A 296 -23.26 13.77 24.67
N LEU A 297 -22.87 12.49 24.59
CA LEU A 297 -22.23 11.73 25.68
C LEU A 297 -20.72 11.98 25.84
N ASN A 298 -20.09 12.78 24.97
CA ASN A 298 -18.64 13.01 24.89
C ASN A 298 -17.78 11.75 24.62
N VAL A 299 -18.34 10.73 23.95
CA VAL A 299 -17.64 9.47 23.61
C VAL A 299 -17.36 9.30 22.11
N LEU A 300 -17.70 10.30 21.28
CA LEU A 300 -17.56 10.25 19.83
C LEU A 300 -16.16 9.85 19.32
N PRO A 301 -15.03 10.40 19.82
CA PRO A 301 -13.71 10.06 19.27
C PRO A 301 -13.30 8.60 19.56
N GLU A 302 -13.57 8.12 20.77
CA GLU A 302 -13.31 6.72 21.17
C GLU A 302 -14.18 5.74 20.38
N LEU A 303 -15.47 6.07 20.20
CA LEU A 303 -16.41 5.28 19.41
C LEU A 303 -15.94 5.15 17.96
N VAL A 304 -15.55 6.25 17.31
CA VAL A 304 -15.06 6.22 15.92
C VAL A 304 -13.75 5.43 15.82
N GLN A 305 -12.83 5.56 16.78
CA GLN A 305 -11.61 4.75 16.83
C GLN A 305 -11.91 3.26 16.98
N SER A 306 -12.83 2.85 17.86
CA SER A 306 -13.23 1.44 18.02
C SER A 306 -13.83 0.92 16.71
N LEU A 307 -14.78 1.64 16.10
CA LEU A 307 -15.43 1.23 14.85
C LEU A 307 -14.42 0.99 13.71
N ILE A 308 -13.41 1.86 13.57
CA ILE A 308 -12.33 1.69 12.58
C ILE A 308 -11.48 0.45 12.91
N SER A 309 -11.13 0.26 14.19
CA SER A 309 -10.37 -0.90 14.68
C SER A 309 -11.13 -2.22 14.44
N ASP A 310 -12.39 -2.29 14.85
CA ASP A 310 -13.26 -3.47 14.72
C ASP A 310 -13.52 -3.83 13.25
N LEU A 311 -13.72 -2.84 12.36
CA LEU A 311 -13.81 -3.07 10.91
C LEU A 311 -12.46 -3.53 10.31
N SER A 312 -11.34 -3.00 10.78
CA SER A 312 -10.00 -3.42 10.34
C SER A 312 -9.68 -4.85 10.76
N LEU A 313 -9.97 -5.22 12.02
CA LEU A 313 -9.81 -6.57 12.57
C LEU A 313 -10.75 -7.58 11.91
N ALA A 314 -11.98 -7.18 11.54
CA ALA A 314 -12.89 -8.01 10.77
C ALA A 314 -12.31 -8.34 9.37
N VAL A 315 -11.68 -7.36 8.72
CA VAL A 315 -10.99 -7.56 7.44
C VAL A 315 -9.73 -8.42 7.62
N GLU A 316 -8.89 -8.21 8.64
CA GLU A 316 -7.72 -9.07 8.89
C GLU A 316 -8.13 -10.52 9.16
N GLU A 317 -9.15 -10.77 9.99
CA GLU A 317 -9.73 -12.09 10.19
C GLU A 317 -10.20 -12.69 8.86
N ARG A 318 -10.86 -11.90 8.00
CA ARG A 318 -11.38 -12.43 6.73
C ARG A 318 -10.29 -12.71 5.69
N ILE A 319 -9.25 -11.89 5.60
CA ILE A 319 -8.07 -12.13 4.77
C ILE A 319 -7.34 -13.38 5.27
N ARG A 320 -6.92 -13.40 6.54
CA ARG A 320 -6.23 -14.54 7.19
C ARG A 320 -6.97 -15.85 6.96
N THR A 321 -8.28 -15.87 7.19
CA THR A 321 -9.07 -17.09 7.07
C THR A 321 -9.38 -17.48 5.63
N THR A 322 -9.15 -16.62 4.64
CA THR A 322 -9.28 -16.95 3.22
C THR A 322 -8.07 -17.75 2.72
N PHE A 323 -6.86 -17.44 3.21
CA PHE A 323 -5.64 -18.22 2.96
C PHE A 323 -5.44 -19.43 3.90
N ASP A 324 -6.28 -19.59 4.93
CA ASP A 324 -6.25 -20.72 5.88
C ASP A 324 -6.49 -22.07 5.20
N MET A 325 -5.41 -22.83 5.06
CA MET A 325 -5.39 -24.13 4.38
C MET A 325 -6.26 -25.19 5.06
N THR A 326 -6.50 -25.07 6.38
CA THR A 326 -7.38 -25.99 7.13
C THR A 326 -8.86 -25.68 6.96
N LYS A 327 -9.20 -24.50 6.38
CA LYS A 327 -10.55 -24.14 5.95
C LYS A 327 -10.77 -24.48 4.48
N ILE A 328 -9.79 -24.20 3.62
CA ILE A 328 -9.81 -24.64 2.21
C ILE A 328 -9.99 -26.17 2.12
N SER A 329 -9.26 -26.96 2.91
CA SER A 329 -9.40 -28.42 2.91
C SER A 329 -10.77 -28.90 3.38
N LYS A 330 -11.41 -28.22 4.34
CA LYS A 330 -12.76 -28.54 4.82
C LYS A 330 -13.83 -28.19 3.79
N ASP A 331 -13.74 -27.02 3.16
CA ASP A 331 -14.71 -26.58 2.17
C ASP A 331 -14.62 -27.44 0.89
N ALA A 332 -13.41 -27.82 0.47
CA ALA A 332 -13.19 -28.66 -0.70
C ALA A 332 -13.64 -30.11 -0.51
N LEU A 333 -13.46 -30.69 0.68
CA LEU A 333 -13.86 -32.07 0.99
C LEU A 333 -15.30 -32.17 1.52
N GLY A 334 -15.84 -31.10 2.10
CA GLY A 334 -17.20 -31.06 2.67
C GLY A 334 -18.32 -31.03 1.63
N LYS A 335 -18.03 -30.60 0.40
CA LYS A 335 -19.00 -30.52 -0.72
C LYS A 335 -19.48 -31.86 -1.30
N ALA A 336 -19.23 -32.98 -0.62
CA ALA A 336 -19.89 -34.26 -0.92
C ALA A 336 -21.39 -34.28 -0.53
N SER A 337 -21.90 -33.25 0.15
CA SER A 337 -23.32 -33.06 0.41
C SER A 337 -23.68 -31.57 0.57
N LEU A 338 -24.95 -31.22 0.31
CA LEU A 338 -25.59 -29.91 0.53
C LEU A 338 -25.11 -28.72 -0.32
N ASP A 339 -25.47 -28.71 -1.61
CA ASP A 339 -25.60 -27.45 -2.37
C ASP A 339 -26.94 -26.72 -2.07
N VAL A 340 -27.14 -25.54 -2.68
CA VAL A 340 -28.41 -24.78 -2.81
C VAL A 340 -28.91 -23.97 -1.59
N ARG A 341 -28.47 -24.15 -0.34
CA ARG A 341 -29.03 -23.39 0.81
C ARG A 341 -28.05 -22.68 1.77
N ARG A 342 -27.14 -21.82 1.26
CA ARG A 342 -26.50 -20.77 2.10
C ARG A 342 -25.86 -19.56 1.37
N ALA A 343 -26.56 -18.96 0.41
CA ALA A 343 -26.37 -17.55 0.11
C ALA A 343 -27.09 -16.67 1.17
N THR A 344 -26.75 -15.38 1.24
CA THR A 344 -27.41 -14.35 2.07
C THR A 344 -27.71 -14.73 3.54
N ARG A 345 -26.67 -14.80 4.37
CA ARG A 345 -26.75 -14.30 5.75
C ARG A 345 -25.65 -13.25 5.96
N PRO A 346 -25.95 -12.00 6.34
CA PRO A 346 -24.91 -11.04 6.70
C PRO A 346 -24.15 -11.53 7.93
N SER A 347 -22.82 -11.38 7.93
CA SER A 347 -21.99 -11.75 9.08
C SER A 347 -22.14 -10.70 10.19
N ILE A 348 -22.98 -11.00 11.18
CA ILE A 348 -23.19 -10.17 12.38
C ILE A 348 -21.99 -10.31 13.37
N ALA A 349 -21.11 -11.29 13.14
CA ALA A 349 -20.01 -11.67 14.03
C ALA A 349 -19.04 -10.57 14.50
N PRO A 350 -18.61 -9.56 13.70
CA PRO A 350 -17.67 -8.56 14.20
C PRO A 350 -18.31 -7.60 15.22
N LEU A 351 -19.58 -7.26 15.03
CA LEU A 351 -20.30 -6.26 15.84
C LEU A 351 -20.61 -6.79 17.26
N GLY A 352 -20.61 -8.12 17.45
CA GLY A 352 -20.71 -8.77 18.77
C GLY A 352 -19.47 -8.65 19.67
N ARG A 353 -18.34 -8.12 19.18
CA ARG A 353 -17.17 -7.78 20.03
C ARG A 353 -17.25 -6.35 20.58
N LEU A 354 -17.87 -5.43 19.85
CA LEU A 354 -18.12 -4.04 20.26
C LEU A 354 -18.78 -3.99 21.65
N ALA A 355 -19.92 -4.70 21.77
CA ALA A 355 -20.71 -4.86 22.99
C ALA A 355 -20.03 -5.67 24.12
N ARG A 356 -18.80 -6.16 23.93
CA ARG A 356 -17.96 -6.72 25.00
C ARG A 356 -16.81 -5.79 25.38
N HIS A 357 -16.22 -5.08 24.42
CA HIS A 357 -15.10 -4.17 24.68
C HIS A 357 -15.54 -2.86 25.33
N LEU A 358 -16.69 -2.33 24.94
CA LEU A 358 -17.28 -1.13 25.56
C LEU A 358 -17.87 -1.44 26.94
N TYR A 359 -18.54 -2.59 27.09
CA TYR A 359 -19.08 -3.07 28.37
C TYR A 359 -18.01 -3.21 29.46
N LEU A 360 -16.80 -3.68 29.12
CA LEU A 360 -15.69 -3.74 30.08
C LEU A 360 -15.05 -2.38 30.41
N ARG A 361 -15.20 -1.36 29.55
CA ARG A 361 -14.64 -0.01 29.79
C ARG A 361 -15.61 0.91 30.52
N CYS A 362 -16.89 0.91 30.19
CA CYS A 362 -17.88 1.80 30.82
C CYS A 362 -18.18 1.46 32.29
N ILE A 363 -17.85 0.25 32.75
CA ILE A 363 -17.98 -0.19 34.15
C ILE A 363 -16.72 0.17 34.99
N ILE A 364 -15.57 0.38 34.36
CA ILE A 364 -14.30 0.64 35.06
C ILE A 364 -14.02 2.14 35.09
N SER A 365 -14.28 2.76 36.23
CA SER A 365 -13.78 4.11 36.57
C SER A 365 -12.24 4.15 36.52
N PRO A 366 -11.60 5.26 36.11
CA PRO A 366 -10.12 5.36 36.03
C PRO A 366 -9.33 5.25 37.36
N PHE A 367 -9.97 4.89 38.48
CA PHE A 367 -9.47 5.17 39.83
C PHE A 367 -8.98 3.97 40.65
N ASP A 368 -9.29 2.72 40.29
CA ASP A 368 -8.86 1.53 41.03
C ASP A 368 -7.62 0.86 40.41
N PHE A 369 -6.45 1.45 40.63
CA PHE A 369 -5.16 0.80 40.35
C PHE A 369 -4.19 0.87 41.54
N SER A 370 -4.59 0.29 42.68
CA SER A 370 -3.70 0.10 43.83
C SER A 370 -4.03 -1.14 44.66
N LEU A 371 -3.84 -2.33 44.08
CA LEU A 371 -3.62 -3.56 44.84
C LEU A 371 -2.93 -4.64 43.98
N SER A 372 -1.62 -4.46 43.75
CA SER A 372 -0.77 -5.53 43.25
C SER A 372 -0.54 -6.56 44.37
N MET A 373 -0.96 -7.81 44.16
CA MET A 373 -0.46 -8.92 44.96
C MET A 373 -0.17 -10.14 44.08
N SER A 374 1.08 -10.57 44.11
CA SER A 374 1.63 -11.61 43.23
C SER A 374 1.14 -13.00 43.62
N PHE A 375 0.87 -13.86 42.62
CA PHE A 375 0.86 -15.31 42.82
C PHE A 375 1.75 -16.00 41.80
N ASN A 376 2.79 -16.67 42.29
CA ASN A 376 3.77 -17.37 41.46
C ASN A 376 3.19 -18.68 40.90
N VAL A 377 3.42 -18.94 39.61
CA VAL A 377 3.17 -20.25 39.01
C VAL A 377 4.25 -21.22 39.50
N LEU A 378 3.90 -22.08 40.46
CA LEU A 378 4.85 -23.01 41.06
C LEU A 378 4.84 -24.35 40.31
N THR A 379 5.91 -24.61 39.58
CA THR A 379 6.14 -25.85 38.81
C THR A 379 6.45 -27.04 39.73
N ARG A 380 5.89 -28.22 39.45
CA ARG A 380 6.34 -29.54 39.96
C ARG A 380 5.73 -30.71 39.12
N PRO A 381 6.25 -31.95 39.20
CA PRO A 381 6.99 -32.45 38.04
C PRO A 381 6.58 -33.86 37.55
N SER A 382 7.27 -34.33 36.51
CA SER A 382 7.15 -35.67 35.92
C SER A 382 7.89 -36.77 36.69
N LEU A 383 7.28 -37.96 36.82
CA LEU A 383 7.96 -39.27 36.90
C LEU A 383 6.95 -40.43 36.71
N PRO A 384 7.25 -41.46 35.89
CA PRO A 384 6.50 -42.73 35.79
C PRO A 384 7.26 -43.86 36.54
N PRO A 385 6.93 -45.17 36.39
CA PRO A 385 5.75 -45.83 35.81
C PRO A 385 5.04 -46.79 36.82
N HIS A 386 3.93 -47.42 36.43
CA HIS A 386 3.56 -48.75 36.94
C HIS A 386 2.78 -49.55 35.90
N VAL A 387 3.03 -50.86 35.83
CA VAL A 387 2.41 -51.81 34.89
C VAL A 387 1.30 -52.58 35.58
N PHE A 388 0.12 -52.66 34.97
CA PHE A 388 -0.87 -53.71 35.26
C PHE A 388 -1.61 -54.13 33.98
N HIS A 389 -1.76 -55.44 33.78
CA HIS A 389 -2.58 -56.02 32.73
C HIS A 389 -4.04 -56.14 33.19
N ALA A 390 -4.98 -55.65 32.36
CA ALA A 390 -6.39 -56.02 32.41
C ALA A 390 -6.92 -56.03 30.96
N SER A 391 -7.83 -56.95 30.66
CA SER A 391 -8.21 -57.29 29.27
C SER A 391 -9.59 -56.78 28.86
N ALA A 392 -9.68 -56.44 27.56
CA ALA A 392 -10.87 -56.42 26.72
C ALA A 392 -12.11 -55.62 27.17
N THR A 393 -12.35 -54.50 26.47
CA THR A 393 -13.65 -54.29 25.80
C THR A 393 -13.46 -53.41 24.57
N GLN A 394 -14.16 -53.71 23.48
CA GLN A 394 -14.02 -52.97 22.23
C GLN A 394 -14.71 -51.61 22.34
N SER A 395 -13.95 -50.52 22.19
CA SER A 395 -14.49 -49.19 21.87
C SER A 395 -13.90 -48.72 20.55
N ASN A 396 -14.75 -48.16 19.69
CA ASN A 396 -14.43 -47.89 18.29
C ASN A 396 -13.53 -46.66 18.16
N THR A 397 -12.22 -46.87 18.07
CA THR A 397 -11.23 -45.81 17.89
C THR A 397 -11.36 -45.19 16.49
N GLN A 398 -12.17 -44.14 16.38
CA GLN A 398 -12.18 -43.28 15.19
C GLN A 398 -10.76 -42.80 14.91
N TYR A 399 -10.17 -43.31 13.82
CA TYR A 399 -8.88 -42.86 13.32
C TYR A 399 -9.04 -41.40 12.86
N ARG A 400 -8.78 -40.47 13.78
CA ARG A 400 -8.85 -39.03 13.54
C ARG A 400 -7.66 -38.61 12.68
N SER A 401 -7.75 -38.94 11.40
CA SER A 401 -6.73 -38.65 10.39
C SER A 401 -6.32 -37.18 10.50
N ARG A 402 -4.99 -36.93 10.43
CA ARG A 402 -4.46 -35.57 10.38
C ARG A 402 -5.13 -34.88 9.19
N ILE A 403 -5.78 -33.73 9.43
CA ILE A 403 -6.45 -32.97 8.36
C ILE A 403 -5.40 -32.67 7.30
N ARG A 404 -5.55 -33.28 6.12
CA ARG A 404 -4.59 -33.11 5.03
C ARG A 404 -4.60 -31.64 4.61
N THR A 405 -3.44 -31.00 4.68
CA THR A 405 -3.24 -29.58 4.33
C THR A 405 -2.72 -29.37 2.91
N GLU A 406 -2.57 -30.43 2.11
CA GLU A 406 -2.20 -30.33 0.71
C GLU A 406 -3.11 -31.20 -0.18
N PRO A 407 -3.56 -30.70 -1.34
CA PRO A 407 -4.35 -31.48 -2.27
C PRO A 407 -3.52 -32.58 -2.95
N THR A 408 -4.20 -33.60 -3.47
CA THR A 408 -3.61 -34.49 -4.48
C THR A 408 -4.01 -34.02 -5.88
N ASN A 409 -3.40 -34.58 -6.93
CA ASN A 409 -3.79 -34.32 -8.32
C ASN A 409 -5.31 -34.57 -8.58
N LEU A 410 -5.95 -35.44 -7.79
CA LEU A 410 -7.39 -35.72 -7.88
C LEU A 410 -8.24 -34.66 -7.16
N THR A 411 -7.79 -34.12 -6.02
CA THR A 411 -8.56 -33.11 -5.25
C THR A 411 -8.20 -31.67 -5.61
N ALA A 412 -7.09 -31.42 -6.31
CA ALA A 412 -6.63 -30.10 -6.70
C ALA A 412 -7.70 -29.25 -7.43
N PRO A 413 -8.57 -29.79 -8.32
CA PRO A 413 -9.66 -29.00 -8.92
C PRO A 413 -10.70 -28.53 -7.89
N GLN A 414 -11.06 -29.39 -6.93
CA GLN A 414 -12.02 -29.06 -5.85
C GLN A 414 -11.45 -28.00 -4.90
N TRP A 415 -10.16 -28.12 -4.57
CA TRP A 415 -9.45 -27.14 -3.73
C TRP A 415 -9.27 -25.80 -4.46
N THR A 416 -9.03 -25.84 -5.77
CA THR A 416 -8.97 -24.64 -6.63
C THR A 416 -10.32 -23.91 -6.63
N ALA A 417 -11.42 -24.65 -6.84
CA ALA A 417 -12.77 -24.07 -6.80
C ALA A 417 -13.09 -23.46 -5.42
N ALA A 418 -12.79 -24.18 -4.33
CA ALA A 418 -12.99 -23.68 -2.97
C ALA A 418 -12.18 -22.40 -2.70
N LEU A 419 -10.90 -22.36 -3.10
CA LEU A 419 -10.05 -21.17 -2.95
C LEU A 419 -10.62 -19.95 -3.67
N TRP A 420 -11.05 -20.09 -4.93
CA TRP A 420 -11.63 -18.97 -5.69
C TRP A 420 -12.94 -18.45 -5.08
N THR A 421 -13.85 -19.33 -4.69
CA THR A 421 -15.09 -18.91 -4.01
C THR A 421 -14.80 -18.23 -2.66
N ARG A 422 -13.76 -18.65 -1.93
CA ARG A 422 -13.33 -17.97 -0.68
C ARG A 422 -12.72 -16.59 -0.95
N LEU A 423 -11.99 -16.40 -2.06
CA LEU A 423 -11.44 -15.11 -2.49
C LEU A 423 -12.53 -14.13 -2.98
N GLU A 424 -13.51 -14.63 -3.74
CA GLU A 424 -14.67 -13.86 -4.19
C GLU A 424 -15.47 -13.34 -2.98
N SER A 425 -15.81 -14.22 -2.03
CA SER A 425 -16.47 -13.82 -0.76
C SER A 425 -15.59 -12.92 0.12
N MET A 426 -14.26 -13.09 0.13
CA MET A 426 -13.35 -12.18 0.84
C MET A 426 -13.44 -10.76 0.28
N ILE A 427 -13.44 -10.62 -1.05
CA ILE A 427 -13.49 -9.33 -1.75
C ILE A 427 -14.85 -8.63 -1.58
N GLU A 428 -15.96 -9.38 -1.59
CA GLU A 428 -17.28 -8.83 -1.26
C GLU A 428 -17.35 -8.29 0.17
N GLU A 429 -16.83 -9.04 1.15
CA GLU A 429 -16.81 -8.64 2.56
C GLU A 429 -15.85 -7.47 2.83
N MET A 430 -14.68 -7.44 2.17
CA MET A 430 -13.77 -6.29 2.19
C MET A 430 -14.44 -5.04 1.63
N ALA A 431 -15.10 -5.13 0.47
CA ALA A 431 -15.84 -3.99 -0.10
C ALA A 431 -16.96 -3.51 0.84
N GLY A 432 -17.69 -4.43 1.46
CA GLY A 432 -18.70 -4.12 2.47
C GLY A 432 -18.14 -3.37 3.70
N CYS A 433 -16.89 -3.64 4.10
CA CYS A 433 -16.22 -2.89 5.16
C CYS A 433 -15.74 -1.52 4.68
N CYS A 434 -15.18 -1.42 3.47
CA CYS A 434 -14.79 -0.14 2.86
C CYS A 434 -15.97 0.83 2.79
N ILE A 435 -17.12 0.36 2.27
CA ILE A 435 -18.34 1.17 2.12
C ILE A 435 -18.82 1.68 3.48
N LYS A 436 -18.75 0.87 4.55
CA LYS A 436 -19.11 1.31 5.92
C LYS A 436 -18.20 2.43 6.43
N VAL A 437 -16.88 2.33 6.22
CA VAL A 437 -15.94 3.39 6.61
C VAL A 437 -16.21 4.69 5.84
N TYR A 438 -16.47 4.60 4.54
CA TYR A 438 -16.84 5.78 3.74
C TYR A 438 -18.21 6.37 4.14
N THR A 439 -19.21 5.56 4.46
CA THR A 439 -20.50 6.03 5.00
C THR A 439 -20.31 6.73 6.35
N LEU A 440 -19.47 6.18 7.23
CA LEU A 440 -19.11 6.78 8.52
C LEU A 440 -18.40 8.13 8.33
N GLU A 441 -17.34 8.19 7.53
CA GLU A 441 -16.60 9.45 7.26
C GLU A 441 -17.49 10.50 6.58
N LYS A 442 -18.40 10.09 5.69
CA LYS A 442 -19.38 10.98 5.05
C LYS A 442 -20.36 11.58 6.06
N VAL A 443 -20.92 10.78 6.98
CA VAL A 443 -21.83 11.30 8.01
C VAL A 443 -21.09 12.20 9.01
N LEU A 444 -19.87 11.83 9.43
CA LEU A 444 -19.01 12.66 10.30
C LEU A 444 -18.65 14.01 9.66
N LYS A 445 -18.46 14.06 8.33
CA LYS A 445 -18.17 15.29 7.57
C LYS A 445 -19.41 16.18 7.37
N VAL A 446 -20.60 15.59 7.30
CA VAL A 446 -21.87 16.31 7.08
C VAL A 446 -22.49 16.81 8.40
N LYS A 447 -22.35 16.05 9.49
CA LYS A 447 -22.88 16.44 10.80
C LYS A 447 -22.01 17.48 11.50
N LYS A 448 -22.71 18.45 12.08
CA LYS A 448 -22.17 19.48 12.96
C LYS A 448 -23.04 19.57 14.20
N ASP A 449 -22.46 19.97 15.32
CA ASP A 449 -23.25 20.41 16.47
C ASP A 449 -24.02 21.70 16.14
N THR A 450 -25.21 21.85 16.71
CA THR A 450 -26.08 23.00 16.50
C THR A 450 -25.59 24.25 17.24
N VAL A 451 -24.97 24.10 18.41
CA VAL A 451 -24.59 25.21 19.29
C VAL A 451 -23.17 25.70 19.00
N SER A 452 -22.21 24.79 18.95
CA SER A 452 -20.78 25.07 18.74
C SER A 452 -20.34 25.06 17.27
N GLN A 453 -21.19 24.56 16.36
CA GLN A 453 -20.91 24.43 14.91
C GLN A 453 -19.68 23.57 14.55
N THR A 454 -19.09 22.85 15.51
CA THR A 454 -17.98 21.90 15.26
C THR A 454 -18.44 20.74 14.39
N ILE A 455 -17.64 20.37 13.39
CA ILE A 455 -17.89 19.19 12.54
C ILE A 455 -17.51 17.94 13.34
N PHE A 456 -18.33 16.88 13.27
CA PHE A 456 -18.09 15.66 14.03
C PHE A 456 -16.79 14.93 13.62
N LEU A 457 -16.36 15.11 12.37
CA LEU A 457 -15.04 14.67 11.91
C LEU A 457 -13.91 15.37 12.67
N ASP A 458 -13.98 16.69 12.89
CA ASP A 458 -12.92 17.45 13.57
C ASP A 458 -12.78 17.04 15.03
N GLU A 459 -13.91 16.73 15.69
CA GLU A 459 -13.94 16.20 17.06
C GLU A 459 -13.29 14.81 17.12
N ALA A 460 -13.59 13.92 16.18
CA ALA A 460 -12.97 12.59 16.10
C ALA A 460 -11.47 12.67 15.79
N MET A 461 -11.04 13.62 14.95
CA MET A 461 -9.63 13.87 14.60
C MET A 461 -8.78 14.40 15.77
N LYS A 462 -9.37 14.77 16.92
CA LYS A 462 -8.60 15.04 18.15
C LYS A 462 -7.91 13.79 18.71
N LEU A 463 -8.45 12.61 18.42
CA LEU A 463 -7.94 11.31 18.88
C LEU A 463 -7.42 10.45 17.72
N LEU A 464 -7.89 10.70 16.49
CA LEU A 464 -7.46 10.04 15.26
C LEU A 464 -6.46 10.90 14.48
N GLU A 465 -5.17 10.52 14.51
CA GLU A 465 -4.09 11.23 13.80
C GLU A 465 -4.31 11.37 12.28
N THR A 466 -5.02 10.41 11.68
CA THR A 466 -5.35 10.39 10.25
C THR A 466 -6.79 9.96 10.02
N LYS A 467 -7.34 10.32 8.85
CA LYS A 467 -8.73 10.07 8.49
C LYS A 467 -9.14 8.59 8.66
N PRO A 468 -10.42 8.31 8.99
CA PRO A 468 -10.95 6.95 9.09
C PRO A 468 -10.62 6.07 7.87
N SER A 469 -10.84 6.58 6.66
CA SER A 469 -10.50 5.92 5.40
C SER A 469 -9.01 5.57 5.28
N VAL A 470 -8.11 6.53 5.53
CA VAL A 470 -6.65 6.35 5.41
C VAL A 470 -6.13 5.32 6.42
N THR A 471 -6.61 5.39 7.66
CA THR A 471 -6.27 4.41 8.72
C THR A 471 -6.68 3.00 8.30
N PHE A 472 -7.94 2.84 7.87
CA PHE A 472 -8.49 1.56 7.45
C PHE A 472 -7.80 0.97 6.20
N TRP A 473 -7.56 1.77 5.15
CA TRP A 473 -6.83 1.32 3.96
C TRP A 473 -5.40 0.89 4.27
N THR A 474 -4.74 1.58 5.18
CA THR A 474 -3.39 1.22 5.64
C THR A 474 -3.41 -0.13 6.38
N ALA A 475 -4.39 -0.37 7.24
CA ALA A 475 -4.56 -1.66 7.92
C ALA A 475 -4.91 -2.81 6.95
N LEU A 476 -5.87 -2.58 6.05
CA LEU A 476 -6.30 -3.52 5.01
C LEU A 476 -5.14 -3.92 4.10
N SER A 477 -4.36 -2.94 3.62
CA SER A 477 -3.20 -3.20 2.75
C SER A 477 -2.09 -3.97 3.48
N ARG A 478 -1.79 -3.62 4.74
CA ARG A 478 -0.79 -4.33 5.55
C ARG A 478 -1.20 -5.78 5.82
N SER A 479 -2.48 -6.03 6.14
CA SER A 479 -3.01 -7.38 6.36
C SER A 479 -2.98 -8.21 5.07
N LEU A 480 -3.38 -7.63 3.93
CA LEU A 480 -3.31 -8.29 2.64
C LEU A 480 -1.87 -8.62 2.25
N GLU A 481 -0.93 -7.68 2.40
CA GLU A 481 0.48 -7.88 2.08
C GLU A 481 1.12 -8.95 2.97
N LYS A 482 0.83 -8.93 4.28
CA LYS A 482 1.28 -9.92 5.26
C LYS A 482 0.82 -11.33 4.86
N HIS A 483 -0.48 -11.55 4.69
CA HIS A 483 -1.02 -12.88 4.42
C HIS A 483 -0.73 -13.37 2.98
N ALA A 484 -0.62 -12.46 2.00
CA ALA A 484 -0.12 -12.80 0.66
C ALA A 484 1.35 -13.25 0.69
N LYS A 485 2.21 -12.61 1.48
CA LYS A 485 3.61 -13.01 1.66
C LYS A 485 3.77 -14.28 2.48
N GLU A 486 3.00 -14.46 3.55
CA GLU A 486 2.96 -15.71 4.34
C GLU A 486 2.52 -16.92 3.47
N ALA A 487 1.60 -16.73 2.53
CA ALA A 487 1.22 -17.76 1.55
C ALA A 487 2.32 -18.07 0.50
N CYS A 488 3.37 -17.24 0.39
CA CYS A 488 4.38 -17.30 -0.67
C CYS A 488 5.84 -17.48 -0.20
N LYS A 489 6.22 -17.11 1.03
CA LYS A 489 7.59 -17.30 1.55
C LYS A 489 7.74 -18.65 2.25
N GLY A 490 8.61 -19.52 1.71
CA GLY A 490 8.88 -20.88 2.18
C GLY A 490 9.59 -21.04 3.54
N GLU A 491 9.42 -20.10 4.47
CA GLU A 491 10.15 -20.03 5.75
C GLU A 491 9.33 -20.57 6.95
N CYS A 492 8.23 -21.30 6.69
CA CYS A 492 7.38 -21.91 7.72
C CYS A 492 6.84 -23.27 7.26
N ASP A 493 6.69 -24.24 8.16
CA ASP A 493 6.17 -25.61 7.91
C ASP A 493 4.68 -25.68 7.49
N SER A 494 4.11 -24.56 7.05
CA SER A 494 2.72 -24.41 6.58
C SER A 494 2.60 -23.92 5.14
N CYS A 495 3.71 -23.67 4.45
CA CYS A 495 3.74 -23.16 3.08
C CYS A 495 3.15 -24.15 2.08
N SER A 496 1.96 -23.84 1.55
CA SER A 496 1.27 -24.69 0.59
C SER A 496 1.72 -24.37 -0.84
N THR A 497 2.47 -25.30 -1.46
CA THR A 497 2.89 -25.24 -2.88
C THR A 497 1.70 -25.00 -3.81
N PHE A 498 0.54 -25.53 -3.44
CA PHE A 498 -0.74 -25.35 -4.15
C PHE A 498 -1.18 -23.87 -4.24
N LEU A 499 -1.01 -23.05 -3.20
CA LEU A 499 -1.37 -21.62 -3.26
C LEU A 499 -0.47 -20.87 -4.25
N GLN A 500 0.84 -21.11 -4.20
CA GLN A 500 1.80 -20.46 -5.09
C GLN A 500 1.52 -20.79 -6.56
N GLN A 501 1.25 -22.06 -6.87
CA GLN A 501 0.92 -22.48 -8.23
C GLN A 501 -0.45 -21.97 -8.70
N THR A 502 -1.48 -22.01 -7.85
CA THR A 502 -2.86 -21.63 -8.22
C THR A 502 -3.04 -20.11 -8.33
N LEU A 503 -2.41 -19.33 -7.43
CA LEU A 503 -2.50 -17.87 -7.45
C LEU A 503 -1.47 -17.24 -8.39
N GLY A 504 -0.25 -17.80 -8.49
CA GLY A 504 0.72 -17.38 -9.51
C GLY A 504 0.28 -17.73 -10.94
N GLY A 505 -0.35 -18.90 -11.15
CA GLY A 505 -0.96 -19.23 -12.43
C GLY A 505 -2.27 -18.48 -12.72
N GLY A 506 -3.02 -18.15 -11.67
CA GLY A 506 -4.33 -17.48 -11.74
C GLY A 506 -4.32 -15.97 -11.53
N TYR A 507 -3.14 -15.32 -11.48
CA TYR A 507 -3.03 -13.89 -11.18
C TYR A 507 -3.92 -12.99 -12.06
N PRO A 508 -4.08 -13.22 -13.39
CA PRO A 508 -5.06 -12.51 -14.21
C PRO A 508 -6.51 -12.55 -13.67
N ARG A 509 -6.96 -13.66 -13.08
CA ARG A 509 -8.29 -13.75 -12.43
C ARG A 509 -8.33 -12.95 -11.13
N LEU A 510 -7.28 -13.07 -10.31
CA LEU A 510 -7.16 -12.33 -9.05
C LEU A 510 -7.20 -10.81 -9.29
N LEU A 511 -6.43 -10.32 -10.27
CA LEU A 511 -6.39 -8.90 -10.63
C LEU A 511 -7.77 -8.39 -11.10
N ARG A 512 -8.53 -9.17 -11.88
CA ARG A 512 -9.91 -8.82 -12.26
C ARG A 512 -10.85 -8.68 -11.07
N LEU A 513 -10.73 -9.54 -10.05
CA LEU A 513 -11.53 -9.41 -8.82
C LEU A 513 -11.17 -8.12 -8.06
N PHE A 514 -9.90 -7.73 -8.03
CA PHE A 514 -9.46 -6.45 -7.45
C PHE A 514 -9.89 -5.22 -8.29
N GLN A 515 -9.89 -5.32 -9.63
CA GLN A 515 -10.47 -4.28 -10.50
C GLN A 515 -11.98 -4.10 -10.23
N GLN A 516 -12.74 -5.19 -10.06
CA GLN A 516 -14.16 -5.15 -9.67
C GLN A 516 -14.37 -4.57 -8.26
N PHE A 517 -13.48 -4.86 -7.31
CA PHE A 517 -13.46 -4.29 -5.97
C PHE A 517 -13.31 -2.75 -6.01
N PHE A 518 -12.33 -2.22 -6.75
CA PHE A 518 -12.16 -0.77 -6.91
C PHE A 518 -13.35 -0.14 -7.63
N ALA A 519 -13.88 -0.76 -8.68
CA ALA A 519 -15.06 -0.27 -9.40
C ALA A 519 -16.31 -0.20 -8.50
N LYS A 520 -16.50 -1.17 -7.59
CA LYS A 520 -17.58 -1.17 -6.59
C LYS A 520 -17.40 -0.07 -5.53
N ILE A 521 -16.16 0.26 -5.17
CA ILE A 521 -15.86 1.33 -4.20
C ILE A 521 -15.99 2.72 -4.84
N ALA A 522 -15.63 2.88 -6.11
CA ALA A 522 -15.75 4.14 -6.87
C ALA A 522 -17.15 4.79 -6.79
N VAL A 523 -18.22 3.98 -6.67
CA VAL A 523 -19.61 4.45 -6.52
C VAL A 523 -19.86 5.17 -5.19
N HIS A 524 -19.02 4.93 -4.18
CA HIS A 524 -19.16 5.46 -2.83
C HIS A 524 -18.08 6.51 -2.48
N THR A 525 -17.23 6.91 -3.42
CA THR A 525 -16.07 7.78 -3.20
C THR A 525 -15.91 8.84 -4.27
N ASP A 526 -15.32 9.98 -3.91
CA ASP A 526 -14.91 11.01 -4.89
C ASP A 526 -13.62 10.60 -5.65
N THR A 527 -13.01 9.46 -5.32
CA THR A 527 -11.77 8.95 -5.93
C THR A 527 -12.04 8.16 -7.21
N VAL A 528 -11.43 8.60 -8.31
CA VAL A 528 -11.57 8.03 -9.65
C VAL A 528 -10.57 6.90 -9.86
N TYR A 529 -11.03 5.65 -9.74
CA TYR A 529 -10.22 4.44 -9.89
C TYR A 529 -10.08 3.99 -11.36
N ILE A 530 -9.26 4.69 -12.17
CA ILE A 530 -9.06 4.38 -13.60
C ILE A 530 -7.62 3.92 -13.88
N HIS A 531 -7.42 3.03 -14.86
CA HIS A 531 -6.11 2.47 -15.21
C HIS A 531 -5.05 3.52 -15.65
N SER A 532 -5.47 4.73 -16.03
CA SER A 532 -4.60 5.87 -16.36
C SER A 532 -4.24 6.77 -15.17
N GLN A 533 -4.99 6.69 -14.06
CA GLN A 533 -4.78 7.46 -12.83
C GLN A 533 -5.10 6.58 -11.62
N GLN A 534 -4.08 5.89 -11.09
CA GLN A 534 -4.23 5.07 -9.89
C GLN A 534 -4.20 5.95 -8.63
N SER A 535 -5.17 5.75 -7.74
CA SER A 535 -5.15 6.39 -6.42
C SER A 535 -4.14 5.73 -5.48
N THR A 536 -3.82 6.42 -4.37
CA THR A 536 -2.95 5.91 -3.31
C THR A 536 -3.40 4.57 -2.75
N GLU A 537 -4.70 4.34 -2.64
CA GLU A 537 -5.30 3.11 -2.09
C GLU A 537 -5.11 1.93 -3.05
N THR A 538 -5.30 2.17 -4.36
CA THR A 538 -5.02 1.16 -5.38
C THR A 538 -3.55 0.81 -5.45
N ILE A 539 -2.64 1.79 -5.37
CA ILE A 539 -1.20 1.53 -5.39
C ILE A 539 -0.77 0.68 -4.19
N LEU A 540 -1.30 0.97 -2.99
CA LEU A 540 -1.04 0.17 -1.78
C LEU A 540 -1.54 -1.27 -1.94
N VAL A 541 -2.79 -1.47 -2.35
CA VAL A 541 -3.41 -2.79 -2.48
C VAL A 541 -2.81 -3.62 -3.62
N LEU A 542 -2.46 -3.02 -4.77
CA LEU A 542 -1.77 -3.74 -5.85
C LEU A 542 -0.33 -4.10 -5.45
N ARG A 543 0.37 -3.22 -4.71
CA ARG A 543 1.69 -3.54 -4.13
C ARG A 543 1.64 -4.71 -3.16
N ALA A 544 0.55 -4.89 -2.40
CA ALA A 544 0.35 -6.07 -1.57
C ALA A 544 0.26 -7.39 -2.38
N LEU A 545 -0.14 -7.32 -3.65
CA LEU A 545 -0.28 -8.47 -4.56
C LEU A 545 0.95 -8.71 -5.46
N SER A 546 1.95 -7.83 -5.44
CA SER A 546 3.09 -7.87 -6.37
C SER A 546 3.92 -9.16 -6.28
N THR A 547 3.85 -9.89 -5.16
CA THR A 547 4.45 -11.22 -5.02
C THR A 547 3.82 -12.24 -5.96
N PHE A 548 2.48 -12.24 -6.12
CA PHE A 548 1.80 -13.12 -7.08
C PHE A 548 2.07 -12.71 -8.53
N GLU A 549 2.16 -11.41 -8.79
CA GLU A 549 2.54 -10.87 -10.11
C GLU A 549 3.94 -11.34 -10.52
N ALA A 550 4.92 -11.26 -9.62
CA ALA A 550 6.27 -11.75 -9.87
C ALA A 550 6.31 -13.26 -10.18
N PHE A 551 5.52 -14.08 -9.47
CA PHE A 551 5.37 -15.50 -9.79
C PHE A 551 4.69 -15.74 -11.15
N TYR A 552 3.65 -14.97 -11.51
CA TYR A 552 3.00 -15.04 -12.81
C TYR A 552 3.96 -14.68 -13.95
N LEU A 553 4.65 -13.55 -13.85
CA LEU A 553 5.64 -13.09 -14.84
C LEU A 553 6.80 -14.07 -14.97
N THR A 554 7.28 -14.65 -13.88
CA THR A 554 8.31 -15.71 -13.90
C THR A 554 7.80 -16.96 -14.61
N ARG A 555 6.57 -17.41 -14.30
CA ARG A 555 5.95 -18.59 -14.93
C ARG A 555 5.72 -18.38 -16.43
N SER A 556 5.25 -17.21 -16.84
CA SER A 556 5.05 -16.83 -18.24
C SER A 556 6.39 -16.85 -19.00
N THR A 557 7.43 -16.20 -18.44
CA THR A 557 8.79 -16.21 -18.99
C THR A 557 9.35 -17.63 -19.13
N SER A 558 9.16 -18.50 -18.13
CA SER A 558 9.56 -19.90 -18.20
C SER A 558 8.82 -20.69 -19.30
N LYS A 559 7.51 -20.45 -19.48
CA LYS A 559 6.71 -21.07 -20.55
C LYS A 559 7.16 -20.62 -21.95
N LEU A 560 7.48 -19.34 -22.12
CA LEU A 560 8.04 -18.81 -23.36
C LEU A 560 9.43 -19.38 -23.64
N ASN A 561 10.31 -19.39 -22.64
CA ASN A 561 11.65 -19.97 -22.74
C ASN A 561 11.61 -21.50 -22.96
N GLU A 562 10.58 -22.20 -22.45
CA GLU A 562 10.34 -23.61 -22.79
C GLU A 562 9.92 -23.75 -24.25
N ALA A 563 8.95 -22.99 -24.75
CA ALA A 563 8.54 -23.05 -26.17
C ALA A 563 9.73 -22.80 -27.11
N VAL A 564 10.56 -21.80 -26.79
CA VAL A 564 11.84 -21.54 -27.48
C VAL A 564 12.86 -22.67 -27.27
N GLY A 565 12.85 -23.35 -26.12
CA GLY A 565 13.68 -24.53 -25.85
C GLY A 565 13.27 -25.76 -26.66
N GLN A 566 11.97 -26.01 -26.82
CA GLN A 566 11.44 -27.13 -27.61
C GLN A 566 11.69 -26.89 -29.11
N ALA A 567 11.54 -25.64 -29.59
CA ALA A 567 11.75 -25.27 -30.99
C ALA A 567 13.14 -25.63 -31.54
N PHE A 568 14.21 -25.39 -30.77
CA PHE A 568 15.60 -25.64 -31.19
C PHE A 568 16.17 -27.00 -30.70
N LYS A 569 15.33 -27.99 -30.35
CA LYS A 569 15.80 -29.37 -30.09
C LYS A 569 16.24 -30.10 -31.34
N MET A 570 15.72 -29.69 -32.48
CA MET A 570 16.02 -30.16 -33.83
C MET A 570 16.16 -28.92 -34.72
N THR A 571 16.50 -29.07 -35.99
CA THR A 571 16.47 -27.93 -36.93
C THR A 571 15.04 -27.40 -37.05
N PRO A 572 14.76 -26.13 -36.73
CA PRO A 572 13.41 -25.61 -36.62
C PRO A 572 12.84 -25.22 -37.98
N GLY A 573 11.55 -25.44 -38.21
CA GLY A 573 10.82 -25.03 -39.42
C GLY A 573 9.64 -24.10 -39.14
N ALA A 574 8.68 -24.08 -40.07
CA ALA A 574 7.50 -23.21 -40.00
C ALA A 574 6.59 -23.52 -38.80
N THR A 575 6.47 -24.80 -38.42
CA THR A 575 5.68 -25.23 -37.27
C THR A 575 6.26 -24.69 -35.97
N GLU A 576 7.58 -24.65 -35.82
CA GLU A 576 8.26 -24.23 -34.60
C GLU A 576 8.16 -22.70 -34.45
N GLY A 577 8.42 -21.96 -35.54
CA GLY A 577 8.26 -20.50 -35.57
C GLY A 577 6.82 -20.04 -35.28
N THR A 578 5.83 -20.70 -35.89
CA THR A 578 4.41 -20.39 -35.61
C THR A 578 3.97 -20.84 -34.21
N ASN A 579 4.51 -21.92 -33.65
CA ASN A 579 4.23 -22.36 -32.28
C ASN A 579 4.81 -21.38 -31.24
N VAL A 580 6.05 -20.89 -31.43
CA VAL A 580 6.65 -19.86 -30.57
C VAL A 580 5.83 -18.57 -30.63
N ALA A 581 5.50 -18.08 -31.83
CA ALA A 581 4.67 -16.88 -31.99
C ALA A 581 3.29 -17.04 -31.34
N ARG A 582 2.57 -18.15 -31.59
CA ARG A 582 1.28 -18.44 -30.93
C ARG A 582 1.40 -18.47 -29.40
N THR A 583 2.52 -18.94 -28.85
CA THR A 583 2.73 -18.95 -27.40
C THR A 583 2.91 -17.55 -26.84
N VAL A 584 3.65 -16.67 -27.53
CA VAL A 584 3.76 -15.24 -27.17
C VAL A 584 2.38 -14.56 -27.21
N ILE A 585 1.62 -14.75 -28.30
CA ILE A 585 0.29 -14.15 -28.48
C ILE A 585 -0.67 -14.58 -27.36
N ASN A 586 -0.72 -15.88 -27.07
CA ASN A 586 -1.57 -16.42 -26.00
C ASN A 586 -1.26 -15.82 -24.62
N GLU A 587 0.02 -15.60 -24.28
CA GLU A 587 0.39 -14.96 -23.00
C GLU A 587 0.01 -13.47 -22.98
N LEU A 588 0.17 -12.75 -24.09
CA LEU A 588 -0.26 -11.35 -24.23
C LEU A 588 -1.78 -11.22 -24.09
N ASP A 589 -2.57 -12.09 -24.73
CA ASP A 589 -4.03 -12.08 -24.65
C ASP A 589 -4.55 -12.38 -23.23
N THR A 590 -3.89 -13.27 -22.47
CA THR A 590 -4.29 -13.49 -21.06
C THR A 590 -4.12 -12.25 -20.19
N ALA A 591 -3.18 -11.37 -20.54
CA ALA A 591 -2.88 -10.12 -19.84
C ALA A 591 -3.60 -8.88 -20.43
N ARG A 592 -4.08 -8.93 -21.69
CA ARG A 592 -4.61 -7.80 -22.51
C ARG A 592 -5.68 -6.92 -21.85
N PHE A 593 -6.37 -7.41 -20.83
CA PHE A 593 -7.37 -6.66 -20.06
C PHE A 593 -6.76 -5.62 -19.08
N ASP A 594 -5.46 -5.71 -18.76
CA ASP A 594 -4.77 -4.74 -17.90
C ASP A 594 -3.54 -4.16 -18.63
N PRO A 595 -3.50 -2.83 -18.89
CA PRO A 595 -2.41 -2.20 -19.64
C PRO A 595 -1.00 -2.29 -19.02
N LEU A 596 -0.91 -2.47 -17.70
CA LEU A 596 0.39 -2.60 -17.01
C LEU A 596 0.88 -4.04 -17.08
N LEU A 597 0.00 -5.01 -16.79
CA LEU A 597 0.33 -6.43 -16.85
C LEU A 597 0.73 -6.87 -18.27
N VAL A 598 -0.02 -6.46 -19.30
CA VAL A 598 0.32 -6.81 -20.69
C VAL A 598 1.64 -6.19 -21.14
N ARG A 599 2.00 -5.00 -20.63
CA ARG A 599 3.30 -4.36 -20.89
C ARG A 599 4.45 -5.10 -20.19
N ALA A 600 4.23 -5.60 -18.97
CA ALA A 600 5.20 -6.43 -18.25
C ALA A 600 5.43 -7.78 -18.95
N VAL A 601 4.36 -8.45 -19.39
CA VAL A 601 4.44 -9.68 -20.20
C VAL A 601 5.16 -9.42 -21.53
N ALA A 602 4.83 -8.32 -22.23
CA ALA A 602 5.48 -7.96 -23.49
C ALA A 602 6.99 -7.74 -23.36
N LYS A 603 7.43 -7.07 -22.28
CA LYS A 603 8.86 -6.88 -22.00
C LYS A 603 9.60 -8.21 -21.77
N ASN A 604 8.97 -9.16 -21.06
CA ASN A 604 9.55 -10.48 -20.84
C ASN A 604 9.54 -11.32 -22.13
N ALA A 605 8.49 -11.22 -22.93
CA ALA A 605 8.39 -11.87 -24.24
C ALA A 605 9.45 -11.36 -25.22
N ALA A 606 9.78 -10.07 -25.22
CA ALA A 606 10.88 -9.50 -26.00
C ALA A 606 12.22 -10.18 -25.66
N ALA A 607 12.52 -10.39 -24.37
CA ALA A 607 13.74 -11.10 -23.94
C ALA A 607 13.74 -12.59 -24.34
N SER A 608 12.59 -13.28 -24.27
CA SER A 608 12.47 -14.65 -24.80
C SER A 608 12.64 -14.71 -26.32
N LEU A 609 12.17 -13.68 -27.06
CA LEU A 609 12.34 -13.57 -28.51
C LEU A 609 13.78 -13.23 -28.91
N GLU A 610 14.51 -12.44 -28.11
CA GLU A 610 15.95 -12.25 -28.29
C GLU A 610 16.71 -13.56 -28.10
N MET A 611 16.37 -14.37 -27.08
CA MET A 611 16.94 -15.71 -26.91
C MET A 611 16.60 -16.64 -28.09
N PHE A 612 15.41 -16.53 -28.67
CA PHE A 612 15.02 -17.25 -29.89
C PHE A 612 15.87 -16.84 -31.10
N VAL A 613 16.08 -15.54 -31.34
CA VAL A 613 16.93 -15.04 -32.44
C VAL A 613 18.39 -15.42 -32.23
N GLN A 614 18.91 -15.39 -30.99
CA GLN A 614 20.27 -15.84 -30.68
C GLN A 614 20.46 -17.34 -30.96
N ARG A 615 19.50 -18.19 -30.57
CA ARG A 615 19.54 -19.63 -30.88
C ARG A 615 19.44 -19.91 -32.37
N ALA A 616 18.62 -19.16 -33.10
CA ALA A 616 18.56 -19.25 -34.56
C ALA A 616 19.91 -18.89 -35.21
N ASP A 617 20.52 -17.74 -34.85
CA ASP A 617 21.78 -17.30 -35.45
C ASP A 617 22.95 -18.26 -35.16
N ASN A 618 22.97 -18.87 -33.97
CA ASN A 618 23.93 -19.91 -33.58
C ASN A 618 23.76 -21.24 -34.38
N MET A 619 22.64 -21.45 -35.07
CA MET A 619 22.43 -22.61 -35.95
C MET A 619 22.70 -22.30 -37.43
N VAL A 620 22.98 -21.04 -37.80
CA VAL A 620 23.25 -20.65 -39.19
C VAL A 620 24.65 -21.12 -39.60
N VAL A 621 24.72 -21.99 -40.59
CA VAL A 621 25.99 -22.38 -41.21
C VAL A 621 26.42 -21.28 -42.18
N ARG A 622 27.65 -20.77 -42.03
CA ARG A 622 28.20 -19.62 -42.81
C ARG A 622 29.44 -19.96 -43.65
N ASP A 623 29.73 -21.25 -43.82
CA ASP A 623 30.89 -21.72 -44.60
C ASP A 623 30.57 -21.88 -46.09
N ARG A 624 31.53 -22.40 -46.88
CA ARG A 624 31.32 -22.66 -48.31
C ARG A 624 30.25 -23.72 -48.59
N SER A 625 30.01 -24.68 -47.68
CA SER A 625 28.98 -25.71 -47.87
C SER A 625 27.54 -25.15 -47.87
N ALA A 626 27.31 -24.01 -47.20
CA ALA A 626 26.04 -23.29 -47.25
C ALA A 626 25.83 -22.50 -48.55
N LEU A 627 26.87 -22.24 -49.35
CA LEU A 627 26.83 -21.34 -50.52
C LEU A 627 27.20 -22.00 -51.85
N THR A 628 27.65 -23.26 -51.85
CA THR A 628 28.03 -23.98 -53.07
C THR A 628 26.80 -24.34 -53.92
N LEU A 629 26.87 -24.10 -55.22
CA LEU A 629 25.79 -24.37 -56.19
C LEU A 629 26.20 -25.46 -57.20
N ILE A 630 27.10 -26.35 -56.74
CA ILE A 630 27.72 -27.45 -57.49
C ILE A 630 27.21 -28.78 -56.92
N GLY A 631 26.61 -29.61 -57.78
CA GLY A 631 26.02 -30.90 -57.43
C GLY A 631 24.60 -31.06 -58.00
N PRO A 632 24.01 -32.25 -57.93
CA PRO A 632 22.66 -32.54 -58.44
C PRO A 632 21.53 -32.18 -57.45
N ALA A 633 21.86 -31.85 -56.20
CA ALA A 633 20.88 -31.56 -55.14
C ALA A 633 21.38 -30.47 -54.19
N CYS A 634 20.45 -29.84 -53.46
CA CYS A 634 20.74 -28.88 -52.39
C CYS A 634 21.57 -29.50 -51.26
N THR A 635 22.54 -28.76 -50.69
CA THR A 635 23.38 -29.30 -49.59
C THR A 635 22.57 -29.44 -48.29
N PRO A 636 22.93 -30.35 -47.37
CA PRO A 636 22.24 -30.46 -46.08
C PRO A 636 22.40 -29.18 -45.23
N GLN A 637 23.48 -28.42 -45.41
CA GLN A 637 23.69 -27.12 -44.76
C GLN A 637 22.79 -26.02 -45.34
N GLN A 638 22.59 -26.01 -46.67
CA GLN A 638 21.58 -25.14 -47.30
C GLN A 638 20.16 -25.49 -46.83
N ALA A 639 19.82 -26.77 -46.76
CA ALA A 639 18.52 -27.22 -46.26
C ALA A 639 18.31 -26.84 -44.78
N ALA A 640 19.33 -26.95 -43.94
CA ALA A 640 19.27 -26.52 -42.54
C ALA A 640 19.09 -25.00 -42.41
N ASN A 641 19.87 -24.21 -43.16
CA ASN A 641 19.71 -22.75 -43.21
C ASN A 641 18.32 -22.33 -43.72
N ALA A 642 17.78 -23.02 -44.73
CA ALA A 642 16.44 -22.77 -45.26
C ALA A 642 15.33 -23.03 -44.23
N GLN A 643 15.49 -24.08 -43.40
CA GLN A 643 14.61 -24.35 -42.27
C GLN A 643 14.70 -23.24 -41.21
N VAL A 644 15.91 -22.85 -40.76
CA VAL A 644 16.11 -21.76 -39.80
C VAL A 644 15.52 -20.43 -40.31
N ALA A 645 15.75 -20.08 -41.58
CA ALA A 645 15.17 -18.91 -42.22
C ALA A 645 13.63 -18.98 -42.28
N THR A 646 13.07 -20.14 -42.62
CA THR A 646 11.63 -20.40 -42.59
C THR A 646 11.04 -20.19 -41.18
N CYS A 647 11.69 -20.71 -40.14
CA CYS A 647 11.27 -20.51 -38.75
C CYS A 647 11.24 -19.03 -38.35
N LEU A 648 12.31 -18.28 -38.67
CA LEU A 648 12.40 -16.84 -38.43
C LEU A 648 11.31 -16.05 -39.17
N HIS A 649 11.09 -16.32 -40.46
CA HIS A 649 10.07 -15.66 -41.28
C HIS A 649 8.65 -15.88 -40.72
N HIS A 650 8.27 -17.13 -40.42
CA HIS A 650 6.93 -17.45 -39.90
C HIS A 650 6.69 -16.90 -38.50
N CYS A 651 7.72 -16.88 -37.64
CA CYS A 651 7.63 -16.25 -36.33
C CYS A 651 7.45 -14.73 -36.46
N ARG A 652 8.27 -14.07 -37.28
CA ARG A 652 8.20 -12.62 -37.57
C ARG A 652 6.85 -12.23 -38.14
N ALA A 653 6.35 -12.93 -39.16
CA ALA A 653 5.10 -12.60 -39.85
C ALA A 653 3.90 -12.62 -38.90
N ARG A 654 3.84 -13.61 -37.99
CA ARG A 654 2.80 -13.72 -36.96
C ARG A 654 2.91 -12.65 -35.87
N LEU A 655 4.13 -12.24 -35.49
CA LEU A 655 4.33 -11.19 -34.50
C LEU A 655 4.09 -9.77 -35.08
N ALA A 656 4.32 -9.57 -36.38
CA ALA A 656 4.03 -8.30 -37.06
C ALA A 656 2.52 -8.00 -37.13
N GLN A 657 1.66 -9.04 -37.18
CA GLN A 657 0.20 -8.90 -37.13
C GLN A 657 -0.31 -8.27 -35.81
N LEU A 658 0.52 -8.26 -34.76
CA LEU A 658 0.15 -7.66 -33.46
C LEU A 658 0.16 -6.13 -33.45
N GLU A 659 0.81 -5.47 -34.41
CA GLU A 659 0.83 -3.99 -34.49
C GLU A 659 -0.56 -3.39 -34.78
N SER A 660 -1.50 -4.16 -35.32
CA SER A 660 -2.90 -3.75 -35.51
C SER A 660 -3.86 -4.16 -34.38
N GLU A 661 -3.43 -5.01 -33.44
CA GLU A 661 -4.32 -5.61 -32.43
C GLU A 661 -4.04 -5.19 -30.98
N HIS A 662 -2.82 -4.74 -30.67
CA HIS A 662 -2.39 -4.38 -29.32
C HIS A 662 -2.09 -2.88 -29.17
N ILE A 663 -1.97 -2.44 -27.90
CA ILE A 663 -1.66 -1.06 -27.52
C ILE A 663 -0.21 -0.75 -27.92
N ASP A 664 0.07 0.47 -28.40
CA ASP A 664 1.41 0.96 -28.81
C ASP A 664 2.55 0.58 -27.85
N ALA A 665 2.30 0.61 -26.54
CA ALA A 665 3.28 0.27 -25.51
C ALA A 665 3.72 -1.21 -25.50
N VAL A 666 2.91 -2.12 -26.06
CA VAL A 666 3.25 -3.53 -26.32
C VAL A 666 4.04 -3.64 -27.62
N CYS A 667 3.54 -3.00 -28.68
CA CYS A 667 4.18 -3.02 -30.01
C CYS A 667 5.60 -2.43 -29.95
N ALA A 668 5.78 -1.29 -29.28
CA ALA A 668 7.08 -0.67 -29.04
C ALA A 668 8.04 -1.50 -28.17
N ALA A 669 7.52 -2.41 -27.32
CA ALA A 669 8.34 -3.32 -26.53
C ALA A 669 8.83 -4.54 -27.34
N LEU A 670 8.04 -5.02 -28.30
CA LEU A 670 8.35 -6.19 -29.14
C LEU A 670 9.12 -5.83 -30.42
N ARG A 671 8.95 -4.59 -30.93
CA ARG A 671 9.53 -4.13 -32.20
C ARG A 671 11.04 -4.38 -32.34
N PRO A 672 11.90 -4.10 -31.34
CA PRO A 672 13.34 -4.36 -31.46
C PRO A 672 13.67 -5.85 -31.72
N SER A 673 12.93 -6.76 -31.07
CA SER A 673 13.09 -8.21 -31.26
C SER A 673 12.61 -8.65 -32.64
N ILE A 674 11.50 -8.07 -33.15
CA ILE A 674 10.94 -8.35 -34.48
C ILE A 674 11.87 -7.83 -35.60
N GLU A 675 12.43 -6.63 -35.43
CA GLU A 675 13.44 -6.06 -36.35
C GLU A 675 14.74 -6.88 -36.35
N ASN A 676 15.20 -7.33 -35.18
CA ASN A 676 16.39 -8.17 -35.11
C ASN A 676 16.14 -9.56 -35.73
N MET A 677 14.93 -10.11 -35.59
CA MET A 677 14.50 -11.35 -36.26
C MET A 677 14.51 -11.18 -37.79
N LYS A 678 14.04 -10.04 -38.31
CA LYS A 678 14.15 -9.69 -39.73
C LYS A 678 15.61 -9.64 -40.18
N ARG A 679 16.46 -8.92 -39.44
CA ARG A 679 17.89 -8.75 -39.75
C ARG A 679 18.66 -10.08 -39.76
N THR A 680 18.34 -11.01 -38.86
CA THR A 680 18.94 -12.36 -38.85
C THR A 680 18.43 -13.20 -40.02
N TYR A 681 17.15 -13.10 -40.40
CA TYR A 681 16.62 -13.76 -41.60
C TYR A 681 17.32 -13.28 -42.89
N GLU A 682 17.45 -11.97 -43.07
CA GLU A 682 18.16 -11.37 -44.23
C GLU A 682 19.62 -11.85 -44.30
N ARG A 683 20.32 -11.93 -43.16
CA ARG A 683 21.69 -12.49 -43.05
C ARG A 683 21.83 -13.96 -43.47
N VAL A 684 20.75 -14.75 -43.45
CA VAL A 684 20.77 -16.15 -43.96
C VAL A 684 20.51 -16.18 -45.47
N VAL A 685 19.59 -15.34 -45.96
CA VAL A 685 19.10 -15.34 -47.34
C VAL A 685 20.04 -14.61 -48.31
N ASP A 686 20.47 -13.39 -47.96
CA ASP A 686 21.22 -12.52 -48.87
C ASP A 686 22.55 -13.11 -49.38
N PRO A 687 23.36 -13.83 -48.56
CA PRO A 687 24.57 -14.49 -49.04
C PRO A 687 24.29 -15.56 -50.10
N LEU A 688 23.17 -16.29 -49.96
CA LEU A 688 22.75 -17.33 -50.91
C LEU A 688 22.23 -16.72 -52.21
N LEU A 689 21.38 -15.68 -52.15
CA LEU A 689 20.94 -14.95 -53.34
C LEU A 689 22.12 -14.28 -54.07
N ALA A 690 23.11 -13.77 -53.33
CA ALA A 690 24.34 -13.25 -53.91
C ALA A 690 25.25 -14.34 -54.52
N ALA A 691 25.27 -15.55 -53.97
CA ALA A 691 25.95 -16.69 -54.59
C ALA A 691 25.26 -17.10 -55.91
N ILE A 692 23.93 -17.18 -55.92
CA ILE A 692 23.14 -17.49 -57.12
C ILE A 692 23.40 -16.46 -58.23
N ARG A 693 23.36 -15.15 -57.92
CA ARG A 693 23.67 -14.09 -58.90
C ARG A 693 25.06 -14.26 -59.53
N ARG A 694 26.09 -14.56 -58.73
CA ARG A 694 27.46 -14.76 -59.24
C ARG A 694 27.58 -15.97 -60.16
N GLU A 695 26.95 -17.10 -59.85
CA GLU A 695 26.96 -18.29 -60.72
C GLU A 695 26.18 -18.05 -62.02
N LEU A 696 25.02 -17.39 -61.97
CA LEU A 696 24.27 -17.02 -63.19
C LEU A 696 25.11 -16.10 -64.10
N ALA A 697 25.76 -15.08 -63.53
CA ALA A 697 26.65 -14.20 -64.28
C ALA A 697 27.87 -14.94 -64.86
N ALA A 698 28.50 -15.83 -64.09
CA ALA A 698 29.63 -16.64 -64.54
C ALA A 698 29.25 -17.63 -65.67
N ILE A 699 28.02 -18.15 -65.65
CA ILE A 699 27.46 -18.97 -66.75
C ILE A 699 27.25 -18.10 -68.00
N ILE A 700 26.59 -16.94 -67.86
CA ILE A 700 26.30 -16.00 -68.96
C ILE A 700 27.61 -15.53 -69.62
N ALA A 701 28.63 -15.18 -68.84
CA ALA A 701 29.91 -14.68 -69.34
C ALA A 701 30.64 -15.67 -70.28
N ARG A 702 30.27 -16.96 -70.28
CA ARG A 702 30.80 -17.93 -71.25
C ARG A 702 30.32 -17.71 -72.69
N VAL A 703 29.36 -16.80 -72.93
CA VAL A 703 28.99 -16.36 -74.28
C VAL A 703 30.22 -15.88 -75.08
N HIS A 704 31.16 -15.18 -74.44
CA HIS A 704 32.39 -14.68 -75.07
C HIS A 704 33.41 -15.78 -75.42
N ARG A 705 33.13 -17.05 -75.08
CA ARG A 705 33.91 -18.22 -75.51
C ARG A 705 33.34 -18.89 -76.77
N PHE A 706 32.22 -18.41 -77.30
CA PHE A 706 31.60 -18.89 -78.53
C PHE A 706 31.90 -17.93 -79.68
N ASP A 707 32.38 -18.46 -80.81
CA ASP A 707 32.72 -17.66 -81.99
C ASP A 707 31.48 -17.36 -82.82
N PHE A 708 30.82 -16.23 -82.51
CA PHE A 708 29.68 -15.71 -83.27
C PHE A 708 30.07 -15.11 -84.64
N GLY A 709 31.36 -15.03 -84.98
CA GLY A 709 31.84 -14.58 -86.29
C GLY A 709 31.82 -15.67 -87.36
N ARG A 710 31.85 -16.95 -86.96
CA ARG A 710 31.95 -18.09 -87.87
C ARG A 710 30.59 -18.52 -88.44
N ALA A 711 30.57 -18.85 -89.74
CA ALA A 711 29.45 -19.55 -90.36
C ALA A 711 29.35 -20.99 -89.82
N GLN A 712 28.19 -21.35 -89.30
CA GLN A 712 27.90 -22.69 -88.76
C GLN A 712 27.30 -23.58 -89.85
N ASP A 713 27.66 -24.87 -89.86
CA ASP A 713 27.14 -25.82 -90.85
C ASP A 713 25.61 -25.94 -90.76
N PRO A 714 24.85 -25.76 -91.87
CA PRO A 714 23.38 -25.82 -91.87
C PRO A 714 22.78 -27.12 -91.33
N MET A 715 23.56 -28.20 -91.35
CA MET A 715 23.17 -29.52 -90.84
C MET A 715 23.26 -29.65 -89.30
N SER A 716 23.89 -28.68 -88.61
CA SER A 716 24.17 -28.74 -87.17
C SER A 716 23.00 -28.34 -86.26
N GLY A 717 21.88 -27.86 -86.83
CA GLY A 717 20.63 -27.59 -86.12
C GLY A 717 20.57 -26.26 -85.36
N GLY A 718 19.55 -25.44 -85.67
CA GLY A 718 19.26 -24.19 -84.96
C GLY A 718 18.60 -24.43 -83.61
N GLY A 719 19.40 -24.73 -82.59
CA GLY A 719 18.96 -24.84 -81.19
C GLY A 719 19.90 -24.08 -80.25
N ALA A 720 19.43 -23.85 -79.01
CA ALA A 720 20.13 -23.03 -78.04
C ALA A 720 21.58 -23.51 -77.75
N SER A 721 22.45 -22.52 -77.55
CA SER A 721 23.87 -22.68 -77.24
C SER A 721 24.10 -23.42 -75.92
N LEU A 722 25.25 -24.09 -75.78
CA LEU A 722 25.57 -24.89 -74.60
C LEU A 722 25.52 -24.06 -73.30
N TYR A 723 26.07 -22.84 -73.30
CA TYR A 723 26.04 -21.97 -72.12
C TYR A 723 24.60 -21.54 -71.72
N MET A 724 23.67 -21.49 -72.68
CA MET A 724 22.26 -21.14 -72.44
C MET A 724 21.49 -22.34 -71.87
N LYS A 725 21.75 -23.55 -72.36
CA LYS A 725 21.21 -24.79 -71.76
C LYS A 725 21.68 -24.93 -70.31
N ASP A 726 22.97 -24.78 -70.05
CA ASP A 726 23.54 -24.77 -68.70
C ASP A 726 22.89 -23.68 -67.80
N LEU A 727 22.49 -22.53 -68.37
CA LEU A 727 21.80 -21.45 -67.64
C LEU A 727 20.37 -21.83 -67.27
N VAL A 728 19.60 -22.39 -68.20
CA VAL A 728 18.23 -22.87 -67.95
C VAL A 728 18.22 -24.03 -66.97
N GLU A 729 19.16 -24.98 -67.09
CA GLU A 729 19.37 -26.06 -66.11
C GLU A 729 19.75 -25.50 -64.72
N LYS A 730 20.62 -24.48 -64.64
CA LYS A 730 20.97 -23.85 -63.36
C LYS A 730 19.78 -23.10 -62.75
N LEU A 731 18.95 -22.43 -63.55
CA LEU A 731 17.72 -21.77 -63.08
C LEU A 731 16.72 -22.80 -62.53
N ALA A 732 16.48 -23.91 -63.25
CA ALA A 732 15.63 -25.01 -62.78
C ALA A 732 16.15 -25.60 -61.45
N PHE A 733 17.45 -25.90 -61.36
CA PHE A 733 18.09 -26.36 -60.12
C PHE A 733 17.91 -25.38 -58.94
N VAL A 734 18.10 -24.07 -59.18
CA VAL A 734 17.88 -23.04 -58.16
C VAL A 734 16.42 -23.02 -57.69
N LYS A 735 15.45 -23.12 -58.60
CA LYS A 735 14.02 -23.12 -58.29
C LYS A 735 13.59 -24.35 -57.49
N ASP A 736 13.92 -25.53 -58.02
CA ASP A 736 13.30 -26.79 -57.64
C ASP A 736 14.11 -27.55 -56.57
N GLU A 737 15.43 -27.34 -56.48
CA GLU A 737 16.24 -27.90 -55.42
C GLU A 737 16.55 -26.92 -54.28
N ILE A 738 16.80 -25.64 -54.53
CA ILE A 738 17.25 -24.71 -53.48
C ILE A 738 16.08 -23.88 -52.92
N LEU A 739 15.44 -23.07 -53.76
CA LEU A 739 14.32 -22.20 -53.36
C LEU A 739 13.05 -23.00 -53.02
N SER A 740 13.01 -24.31 -53.26
CA SER A 740 11.96 -25.22 -52.77
C SER A 740 12.08 -25.54 -51.28
N LYS A 741 13.28 -25.44 -50.68
CA LYS A 741 13.49 -25.73 -49.25
C LYS A 741 13.08 -24.56 -48.33
N PHE A 742 12.89 -23.36 -48.89
CA PHE A 742 12.39 -22.18 -48.18
C PHE A 742 10.87 -22.08 -48.29
N ASN A 743 10.15 -22.31 -47.18
CA ASN A 743 8.70 -22.20 -47.13
C ASN A 743 8.28 -20.80 -46.64
N VAL A 744 8.49 -19.78 -47.49
CA VAL A 744 8.33 -18.36 -47.14
C VAL A 744 7.61 -17.57 -48.25
N GLU A 745 6.87 -16.54 -47.86
CA GLU A 745 6.09 -15.70 -48.79
C GLU A 745 6.97 -14.83 -49.69
N ASP A 746 8.24 -14.62 -49.32
CA ASP A 746 9.21 -13.81 -50.08
C ASP A 746 9.75 -14.51 -51.35
N LYS A 747 9.57 -15.83 -51.49
CA LYS A 747 10.11 -16.63 -52.61
C LYS A 747 9.83 -16.04 -54.01
N PRO A 748 8.59 -15.65 -54.39
CA PRO A 748 8.32 -15.03 -55.69
C PRO A 748 9.07 -13.71 -55.91
N LEU A 749 9.31 -12.91 -54.86
CA LEU A 749 10.08 -11.67 -54.97
C LEU A 749 11.55 -11.96 -55.30
N TRP A 750 12.13 -13.00 -54.70
CA TRP A 750 13.48 -13.46 -55.02
C TRP A 750 13.60 -14.00 -56.45
N MET A 751 12.62 -14.81 -56.90
CA MET A 751 12.61 -15.32 -58.27
C MET A 751 12.48 -14.20 -59.30
N LEU A 752 11.65 -13.19 -59.03
CA LEU A 752 11.52 -11.98 -59.87
C LEU A 752 12.84 -11.18 -59.92
N ALA A 753 13.49 -10.95 -58.77
CA ALA A 753 14.76 -10.23 -58.70
C ALA A 753 15.91 -10.98 -59.40
N LEU A 754 15.94 -12.31 -59.30
CA LEU A 754 16.90 -13.14 -60.02
C LEU A 754 16.65 -13.14 -61.54
N ALA A 755 15.39 -13.16 -61.98
CA ALA A 755 15.02 -13.06 -63.39
C ALA A 755 15.41 -11.71 -64.00
N LYS A 756 15.09 -10.59 -63.32
CA LYS A 756 15.54 -9.23 -63.68
C LYS A 756 17.06 -9.15 -63.84
N TYR A 757 17.80 -9.65 -62.84
CA TYR A 757 19.27 -9.67 -62.85
C TYR A 757 19.83 -10.51 -64.00
N ALA A 758 19.31 -11.73 -64.21
CA ALA A 758 19.74 -12.61 -65.30
C ALA A 758 19.54 -11.94 -66.68
N ILE A 759 18.42 -11.24 -66.89
CA ILE A 759 18.18 -10.49 -68.12
C ILE A 759 19.13 -9.29 -68.25
N LYS A 760 19.30 -8.47 -67.20
CA LYS A 760 20.22 -7.31 -67.24
C LYS A 760 21.63 -7.75 -67.64
N VAL A 761 22.17 -8.76 -66.96
CA VAL A 761 23.52 -9.29 -67.20
C VAL A 761 23.62 -9.95 -68.57
N PHE A 762 22.60 -10.70 -69.01
CA PHE A 762 22.59 -11.31 -70.35
C PHE A 762 22.58 -10.27 -71.47
N VAL A 763 21.70 -9.25 -71.41
CA VAL A 763 21.66 -8.21 -72.45
C VAL A 763 22.95 -7.40 -72.48
N LEU A 764 23.53 -7.06 -71.33
CA LEU A 764 24.85 -6.41 -71.26
C LEU A 764 25.94 -7.27 -71.91
N HIS A 765 26.03 -8.56 -71.59
CA HIS A 765 27.01 -9.46 -72.21
C HIS A 765 26.84 -9.60 -73.72
N ILE A 766 25.61 -9.82 -74.24
CA ILE A 766 25.41 -9.97 -75.70
C ILE A 766 25.63 -8.65 -76.46
N SER A 767 25.45 -7.50 -75.81
CA SER A 767 25.68 -6.19 -76.45
C SER A 767 27.15 -5.92 -76.79
N ILE A 768 28.10 -6.62 -76.15
CA ILE A 768 29.55 -6.48 -76.36
C ILE A 768 30.20 -7.69 -77.06
N VAL A 769 29.42 -8.64 -77.59
CA VAL A 769 29.93 -9.81 -78.33
C VAL A 769 30.57 -9.38 -79.66
N LYS A 770 31.86 -9.66 -79.83
CA LYS A 770 32.65 -9.35 -81.03
C LYS A 770 33.66 -10.49 -81.29
N PRO A 771 33.77 -11.04 -82.51
CA PRO A 771 33.05 -10.72 -83.74
C PRO A 771 31.59 -11.23 -83.75
N LEU A 772 30.75 -10.64 -84.61
CA LEU A 772 29.33 -10.97 -84.76
C LEU A 772 28.92 -11.06 -86.24
N GLY A 773 28.80 -12.28 -86.76
CA GLY A 773 28.33 -12.59 -88.11
C GLY A 773 26.81 -12.80 -88.21
N GLU A 774 26.30 -13.03 -89.41
CA GLU A 774 24.86 -13.25 -89.67
C GLU A 774 24.33 -14.53 -88.99
N SER A 775 25.09 -15.63 -89.08
CA SER A 775 24.86 -16.86 -88.30
C SER A 775 24.82 -16.57 -86.79
N GLY A 776 25.76 -15.77 -86.29
CA GLY A 776 25.83 -15.39 -84.89
C GLY A 776 24.62 -14.58 -84.42
N LYS A 777 24.12 -13.65 -85.23
CA LYS A 777 22.88 -12.91 -84.94
C LYS A 777 21.68 -13.84 -84.81
N LEU A 778 21.52 -14.80 -85.73
CA LEU A 778 20.45 -15.80 -85.66
C LEU A 778 20.58 -16.68 -84.40
N GLN A 779 21.80 -17.14 -84.07
CA GLN A 779 22.05 -17.92 -82.86
C GLN A 779 21.70 -17.12 -81.58
N LEU A 780 22.08 -15.84 -81.50
CA LEU A 780 21.67 -14.97 -80.40
C LEU A 780 20.14 -14.85 -80.30
N THR A 781 19.40 -14.76 -81.41
CA THR A 781 17.91 -14.75 -81.32
C THR A 781 17.31 -16.06 -80.80
N SER A 782 17.98 -17.20 -81.04
CA SER A 782 17.63 -18.51 -80.48
C SER A 782 17.91 -18.55 -78.98
N ASP A 783 19.11 -18.13 -78.55
CA ASP A 783 19.48 -18.04 -77.13
C ASP A 783 18.57 -17.08 -76.35
N MET A 784 18.17 -15.96 -76.95
CA MET A 784 17.16 -15.06 -76.38
C MET A 784 15.80 -15.73 -76.21
N ALA A 785 15.36 -16.57 -77.16
CA ALA A 785 14.08 -17.28 -77.07
C ALA A 785 14.11 -18.40 -76.02
N GLU A 786 15.24 -19.10 -75.91
CA GLU A 786 15.47 -20.10 -74.87
C GLU A 786 15.49 -19.45 -73.48
N LEU A 787 16.12 -18.27 -73.33
CA LEU A 787 16.09 -17.51 -72.07
C LEU A 787 14.68 -17.04 -71.71
N GLU A 788 13.90 -16.54 -72.68
CA GLU A 788 12.49 -16.18 -72.47
C GLU A 788 11.66 -17.37 -71.98
N PHE A 789 11.87 -18.55 -72.56
CA PHE A 789 11.21 -19.79 -72.15
C PHE A 789 11.68 -20.27 -70.76
N GLY A 790 12.98 -20.31 -70.52
CA GLY A 790 13.59 -20.74 -69.27
C GLY A 790 13.22 -19.84 -68.09
N LEU A 791 13.12 -18.53 -68.29
CA LEU A 791 12.67 -17.60 -67.24
C LEU A 791 11.15 -17.68 -67.00
N SER A 792 10.35 -17.93 -68.04
CA SER A 792 8.91 -18.24 -67.87
C SER A 792 8.72 -19.52 -67.05
N ALA A 793 9.49 -20.57 -67.35
CA ALA A 793 9.52 -21.80 -66.56
C ALA A 793 10.01 -21.56 -65.12
N PHE A 794 11.06 -20.75 -64.92
CA PHE A 794 11.58 -20.38 -63.61
C PHE A 794 10.54 -19.67 -62.73
N MET A 795 9.84 -18.68 -63.29
CA MET A 795 8.84 -17.87 -62.58
C MET A 795 7.49 -18.57 -62.40
N SER A 796 7.15 -19.58 -63.21
CA SER A 796 5.92 -20.35 -63.04
C SER A 796 5.90 -21.12 -61.73
N ASP A 797 4.90 -20.91 -60.88
CA ASP A 797 4.67 -21.80 -59.74
C ASP A 797 3.96 -23.09 -60.21
N GLY A 798 4.41 -24.24 -59.72
CA GLY A 798 4.02 -25.56 -60.22
C GLY A 798 2.53 -25.90 -60.06
N THR A 799 1.80 -25.11 -59.26
CA THR A 799 0.35 -25.21 -59.08
C THR A 799 -0.45 -24.51 -60.19
N SER A 800 0.14 -23.55 -60.91
CA SER A 800 -0.55 -22.56 -61.75
C SER A 800 -0.66 -22.95 -63.24
N SER A 801 -0.92 -24.24 -63.53
CA SER A 801 -0.88 -24.86 -64.87
C SER A 801 -1.75 -24.20 -65.98
N LYS A 802 -2.62 -23.23 -65.67
CA LYS A 802 -3.58 -22.61 -66.64
C LYS A 802 -3.68 -21.08 -66.61
N ARG A 803 -2.56 -20.37 -66.47
CA ARG A 803 -2.31 -19.06 -67.14
C ARG A 803 -0.83 -18.73 -66.99
N GLY A 804 -0.19 -18.26 -68.06
CA GLY A 804 1.23 -17.91 -68.01
C GLY A 804 1.48 -16.79 -66.99
N VAL A 805 2.52 -16.91 -66.18
CA VAL A 805 3.05 -15.78 -65.43
C VAL A 805 3.55 -14.77 -66.46
N HIS A 806 2.94 -13.59 -66.52
CA HIS A 806 3.29 -12.59 -67.51
C HIS A 806 4.74 -12.15 -67.29
N LEU A 807 5.61 -12.40 -68.29
CA LEU A 807 6.98 -11.88 -68.34
C LEU A 807 7.00 -10.34 -68.30
N GLU A 808 5.88 -9.70 -68.66
CA GLU A 808 5.61 -8.27 -68.49
C GLU A 808 5.73 -7.81 -67.02
N ASN A 809 5.54 -8.70 -66.03
CA ASN A 809 5.75 -8.40 -64.60
C ASN A 809 7.24 -8.21 -64.25
N ILE A 810 8.17 -8.64 -65.11
CA ILE A 810 9.58 -8.26 -65.01
C ILE A 810 9.74 -6.77 -65.31
N GLY A 811 8.91 -6.22 -66.21
CA GLY A 811 8.92 -4.80 -66.57
C GLY A 811 10.00 -4.46 -67.59
N ASP A 812 10.79 -3.46 -67.29
CA ASP A 812 11.65 -2.77 -68.26
C ASP A 812 12.83 -3.63 -68.74
N GLU A 813 13.39 -4.51 -67.90
CA GLU A 813 14.44 -5.45 -68.30
C GLU A 813 13.94 -6.46 -69.33
N TYR A 814 12.68 -6.91 -69.22
CA TYR A 814 12.07 -7.75 -70.25
C TYR A 814 11.78 -6.95 -71.53
N ARG A 815 11.33 -5.68 -71.42
CA ARG A 815 11.18 -4.81 -72.60
C ARG A 815 12.52 -4.62 -73.34
N MET A 816 13.60 -4.43 -72.59
CA MET A 816 14.97 -4.33 -73.11
C MET A 816 15.40 -5.63 -73.82
N LEU A 817 15.10 -6.81 -73.27
CA LEU A 817 15.35 -8.09 -73.96
C LEU A 817 14.54 -8.19 -75.27
N ARG A 818 13.27 -7.78 -75.28
CA ARG A 818 12.44 -7.76 -76.50
C ARG A 818 12.96 -6.79 -77.55
N ALA A 819 13.40 -5.59 -77.14
CA ALA A 819 13.92 -4.55 -78.02
C ALA A 819 15.33 -4.84 -78.58
N MET A 820 16.13 -5.65 -77.87
CA MET A 820 17.46 -6.08 -78.35
C MET A 820 17.35 -6.99 -79.59
N ARG A 821 16.26 -7.74 -79.74
CA ARG A 821 16.07 -8.71 -80.83
C ARG A 821 16.03 -8.04 -82.22
N PRO A 822 15.24 -6.98 -82.49
CA PRO A 822 15.32 -6.25 -83.76
C PRO A 822 16.62 -5.45 -83.91
N LEU A 823 17.23 -4.94 -82.83
CA LEU A 823 18.47 -4.16 -82.88
C LEU A 823 19.60 -4.90 -83.62
N LEU A 824 19.70 -6.22 -83.48
CA LEU A 824 20.65 -7.07 -84.20
C LEU A 824 20.58 -6.93 -85.73
N PHE A 825 19.40 -6.62 -86.28
CA PHE A 825 19.12 -6.60 -87.72
C PHE A 825 18.88 -5.20 -88.32
N LEU A 826 18.76 -4.15 -87.50
CA LEU A 826 18.65 -2.76 -87.99
C LEU A 826 19.84 -2.36 -88.86
N GLU A 827 19.59 -1.49 -89.83
CA GLU A 827 20.64 -0.83 -90.64
C GLU A 827 21.40 0.21 -89.79
N ASN A 828 22.65 0.52 -90.14
CA ASN A 828 23.49 1.43 -89.34
C ASN A 828 22.83 2.81 -89.12
N ALA A 829 22.27 3.40 -90.17
CA ALA A 829 21.58 4.70 -90.12
C ALA A 829 20.35 4.71 -89.18
N GLN A 830 19.77 3.54 -88.87
CA GLN A 830 18.61 3.42 -87.98
C GLN A 830 19.03 3.38 -86.50
N LEU A 831 20.29 3.03 -86.18
CA LEU A 831 20.77 2.86 -84.81
C LEU A 831 20.82 4.15 -83.99
N ALA A 832 21.00 5.31 -84.63
CA ALA A 832 21.04 6.61 -83.96
C ALA A 832 19.65 7.26 -83.76
N SER A 833 18.59 6.67 -84.33
CA SER A 833 17.24 7.22 -84.27
C SER A 833 16.47 6.67 -83.06
N PRO A 834 16.03 7.51 -82.11
CA PRO A 834 15.30 7.06 -80.92
C PRO A 834 14.01 6.28 -81.22
N MET A 835 13.43 6.42 -82.42
CA MET A 835 12.22 5.69 -82.81
C MET A 835 12.45 4.19 -83.05
N TYR A 836 13.67 3.76 -83.40
CA TYR A 836 13.99 2.35 -83.65
C TYR A 836 14.68 1.66 -82.46
N THR A 837 15.12 2.42 -81.45
CA THR A 837 15.81 1.93 -80.25
C THR A 837 14.96 2.01 -78.97
N ILE A 838 13.65 2.27 -79.09
CA ILE A 838 12.72 2.41 -77.96
C ILE A 838 12.79 1.20 -77.02
N GLY A 839 13.02 1.46 -75.73
CA GLY A 839 13.06 0.44 -74.69
C GLY A 839 14.44 -0.19 -74.45
N LEU A 840 15.50 0.32 -75.09
CA LEU A 840 16.89 -0.02 -74.78
C LEU A 840 17.59 1.14 -74.04
N PRO A 841 18.37 0.87 -72.98
CA PRO A 841 19.31 1.84 -72.43
C PRO A 841 20.32 2.29 -73.50
N PRO A 842 20.68 3.59 -73.57
CA PRO A 842 21.61 4.12 -74.59
C PRO A 842 22.94 3.38 -74.65
N LEU A 843 23.45 2.92 -73.50
CA LEU A 843 24.69 2.17 -73.38
C LEU A 843 24.70 0.88 -74.24
N ILE A 844 23.58 0.16 -74.32
CA ILE A 844 23.47 -1.08 -75.13
C ILE A 844 23.46 -0.76 -76.63
N VAL A 845 22.88 0.36 -77.03
CA VAL A 845 22.94 0.86 -78.41
C VAL A 845 24.38 1.25 -78.78
N LEU A 846 25.08 1.96 -77.89
CA LEU A 846 26.48 2.32 -78.05
C LEU A 846 27.41 1.11 -78.17
N HIS A 847 27.25 0.10 -77.29
CA HIS A 847 27.98 -1.16 -77.39
C HIS A 847 27.79 -1.84 -78.75
N HIS A 848 26.55 -1.90 -79.25
CA HIS A 848 26.24 -2.54 -80.54
C HIS A 848 26.80 -1.78 -81.74
N ILE A 849 26.84 -0.44 -81.69
CA ILE A 849 27.54 0.38 -82.69
C ILE A 849 29.04 0.06 -82.66
N LEU A 850 29.67 -0.01 -81.48
CA LEU A 850 31.08 -0.35 -81.33
C LEU A 850 31.41 -1.79 -81.78
N VAL A 851 30.52 -2.76 -81.53
CA VAL A 851 30.64 -4.15 -82.02
C VAL A 851 30.71 -4.20 -83.55
N ARG A 852 29.85 -3.45 -84.25
CA ARG A 852 29.81 -3.37 -85.72
C ARG A 852 31.02 -2.64 -86.34
N SER A 853 31.57 -1.68 -85.60
CA SER A 853 32.67 -0.82 -86.05
C SER A 853 34.06 -1.50 -85.97
N PRO A 854 35.12 -0.94 -86.60
CA PRO A 854 36.51 -1.35 -86.31
C PRO A 854 37.04 -0.84 -84.95
N VAL A 855 36.29 -0.01 -84.22
CA VAL A 855 36.72 0.59 -82.94
C VAL A 855 36.79 -0.52 -81.85
N PRO A 856 37.80 -0.51 -80.96
CA PRO A 856 37.84 -1.37 -79.78
C PRO A 856 36.69 -1.06 -78.81
N LEU A 857 36.27 -2.05 -78.03
CA LEU A 857 35.26 -1.89 -76.98
C LEU A 857 35.92 -1.30 -75.71
N PRO A 858 35.16 -0.67 -74.79
CA PRO A 858 35.75 -0.03 -73.61
C PRO A 858 36.59 -0.99 -72.76
N HIS A 859 36.17 -2.26 -72.64
CA HIS A 859 36.94 -3.27 -71.92
C HIS A 859 38.30 -3.56 -72.55
N THR A 860 38.42 -3.62 -73.89
CA THR A 860 39.73 -3.85 -74.54
C THR A 860 40.63 -2.61 -74.51
N LEU A 861 40.06 -1.40 -74.44
CA LEU A 861 40.83 -0.17 -74.22
C LEU A 861 41.44 -0.10 -72.82
N HIS A 862 40.73 -0.56 -71.80
CA HIS A 862 41.19 -0.55 -70.39
C HIS A 862 41.87 -1.85 -69.94
N GLY A 863 41.98 -2.86 -70.82
CA GLY A 863 42.61 -4.15 -70.53
C GLY A 863 41.79 -5.07 -69.61
N TRP A 864 40.49 -4.81 -69.44
CA TRP A 864 39.57 -5.58 -68.61
C TRP A 864 39.03 -6.80 -69.36
N GLN A 865 38.74 -7.88 -68.62
CA GLN A 865 37.91 -8.97 -69.11
C GLN A 865 36.45 -8.50 -69.31
N GLU A 866 35.69 -9.14 -70.20
CA GLU A 866 34.32 -8.76 -70.50
C GLU A 866 33.40 -8.89 -69.27
N ALA A 867 33.67 -9.88 -68.41
CA ALA A 867 32.97 -10.07 -67.14
C ALA A 867 33.34 -9.02 -66.07
N GLU A 868 34.55 -8.47 -66.11
CA GLU A 868 34.96 -7.37 -65.23
C GLU A 868 34.28 -6.08 -65.67
N TYR A 869 34.18 -5.83 -66.98
CA TYR A 869 33.46 -4.69 -67.53
C TYR A 869 31.95 -4.73 -67.27
N VAL A 870 31.28 -5.86 -67.53
CA VAL A 870 29.83 -5.98 -67.24
C VAL A 870 29.55 -5.84 -65.75
N ARG A 871 30.46 -6.29 -64.88
CA ARG A 871 30.37 -6.04 -63.44
C ARG A 871 30.61 -4.56 -63.08
N TRP A 872 31.59 -3.90 -63.69
CA TRP A 872 31.82 -2.46 -63.50
C TRP A 872 30.57 -1.65 -63.86
N VAL A 873 29.93 -1.96 -65.00
CA VAL A 873 28.66 -1.35 -65.46
C VAL A 873 27.47 -1.67 -64.54
N ASP A 874 27.50 -2.78 -63.77
CA ASP A 874 26.47 -3.09 -62.77
C ASP A 874 26.72 -2.37 -61.42
N GLU A 875 27.95 -1.91 -61.18
CA GLU A 875 28.39 -1.22 -59.95
C GLU A 875 28.46 0.32 -60.07
N HIS A 876 28.35 0.89 -61.29
CA HIS A 876 28.45 2.34 -61.58
C HIS A 876 27.16 2.90 -62.23
N THR A 877 27.07 4.23 -62.35
CA THR A 877 25.95 4.93 -62.99
C THR A 877 26.00 4.89 -64.52
N GLU A 878 24.86 5.15 -65.19
CA GLU A 878 24.83 5.20 -66.66
C GLU A 878 25.67 6.38 -67.21
N GLU A 879 25.72 7.51 -66.51
CA GLU A 879 26.57 8.68 -66.87
C GLU A 879 28.07 8.35 -66.85
N GLU A 880 28.53 7.61 -65.83
CA GLU A 880 29.92 7.11 -65.75
C GLU A 880 30.21 6.14 -66.90
N ALA A 881 29.24 5.30 -67.29
CA ALA A 881 29.41 4.40 -68.44
C ALA A 881 29.39 5.14 -69.79
N TRP A 882 28.60 6.20 -69.95
CA TRP A 882 28.58 7.03 -71.16
C TRP A 882 29.88 7.83 -71.33
N THR A 883 30.39 8.43 -70.25
CA THR A 883 31.67 9.17 -70.27
C THR A 883 32.87 8.24 -70.49
N LEU A 884 32.82 7.00 -70.00
CA LEU A 884 33.80 5.96 -70.35
C LEU A 884 33.80 5.67 -71.86
N VAL A 885 32.63 5.50 -72.48
CA VAL A 885 32.50 5.32 -73.94
C VAL A 885 32.99 6.54 -74.72
N GLU A 886 32.63 7.76 -74.29
CA GLU A 886 33.05 9.01 -74.96
C GLU A 886 34.57 9.23 -74.90
N SER A 887 35.20 8.93 -73.76
CA SER A 887 36.66 8.99 -73.64
C SER A 887 37.36 7.94 -74.51
N GLY A 888 36.80 6.72 -74.61
CA GLY A 888 37.32 5.66 -75.48
C GLY A 888 37.23 6.00 -76.98
N LEU A 889 36.12 6.59 -77.42
CA LEU A 889 35.95 7.13 -78.77
C LEU A 889 37.00 8.22 -79.06
N SER A 890 37.14 9.19 -78.15
CA SER A 890 38.07 10.31 -78.28
C SER A 890 39.53 9.87 -78.31
N HIS A 891 39.90 8.85 -77.52
CA HIS A 891 41.23 8.24 -77.55
C HIS A 891 41.48 7.52 -78.89
N TRP A 892 40.50 6.74 -79.38
CA TRP A 892 40.63 6.05 -80.66
C TRP A 892 40.79 7.02 -81.84
N GLU A 893 40.05 8.13 -81.88
CA GLU A 893 40.22 9.18 -82.90
C GLU A 893 41.65 9.75 -82.92
N GLN A 894 42.24 10.02 -81.75
CA GLN A 894 43.61 10.52 -81.64
C GLN A 894 44.66 9.52 -82.15
N VAL A 895 44.51 8.23 -81.80
CA VAL A 895 45.42 7.17 -82.25
C VAL A 895 45.25 6.90 -83.76
N SER A 896 44.02 6.80 -84.26
CA SER A 896 43.76 6.58 -85.70
C SER A 896 44.25 7.75 -86.57
N ALA A 897 44.18 8.99 -86.07
CA ALA A 897 44.75 10.16 -86.73
C ALA A 897 46.29 10.13 -86.79
N ALA A 898 46.96 9.45 -85.85
CA ALA A 898 48.41 9.28 -85.83
C ALA A 898 48.89 8.07 -86.67
N GLU A 899 48.14 6.96 -86.68
CA GLU A 899 48.53 5.71 -87.34
C GLU A 899 48.00 5.55 -88.78
N GLY A 900 47.01 6.36 -89.19
CA GLY A 900 46.55 6.45 -90.58
C GLY A 900 45.77 5.24 -91.13
N LYS A 901 45.42 4.27 -90.28
CA LYS A 901 44.64 3.06 -90.65
C LYS A 901 43.17 3.20 -90.27
N ASP A 902 42.31 2.61 -91.10
CA ASP A 902 40.86 2.41 -90.94
C ASP A 902 39.97 3.64 -90.60
N ALA A 903 40.56 4.83 -90.54
CA ALA A 903 39.91 6.13 -90.28
C ALA A 903 38.76 6.48 -91.25
N ALA A 904 38.66 5.82 -92.41
CA ALA A 904 37.53 5.99 -93.33
C ALA A 904 36.33 5.11 -92.97
N ALA A 905 36.56 3.85 -92.58
CA ALA A 905 35.51 2.88 -92.26
C ALA A 905 34.90 3.07 -90.85
N ALA A 906 35.62 3.74 -89.95
CA ALA A 906 35.15 3.99 -88.59
C ALA A 906 34.21 5.20 -88.45
N LYS A 907 34.37 6.24 -89.29
CA LYS A 907 33.74 7.56 -89.10
C LYS A 907 32.22 7.50 -88.96
N GLU A 908 31.55 6.74 -89.82
CA GLU A 908 30.10 6.50 -89.76
C GLU A 908 29.68 6.04 -88.36
N TYR A 909 30.36 5.04 -87.80
CA TYR A 909 30.04 4.50 -86.47
C TYR A 909 30.34 5.48 -85.33
N VAL A 910 31.39 6.29 -85.46
CA VAL A 910 31.75 7.30 -84.45
C VAL A 910 30.76 8.47 -84.45
N GLU A 911 30.31 8.92 -85.63
CA GLU A 911 29.26 9.93 -85.77
C GLU A 911 27.90 9.42 -85.25
N LEU A 912 27.54 8.17 -85.53
CA LEU A 912 26.36 7.51 -84.96
C LEU A 912 26.45 7.40 -83.43
N ALA A 913 27.60 6.99 -82.87
CA ALA A 913 27.79 6.88 -81.43
C ALA A 913 27.73 8.24 -80.72
N ARG A 914 28.39 9.27 -81.26
CA ARG A 914 28.31 10.66 -80.76
C ARG A 914 26.87 11.21 -80.83
N THR A 915 26.08 10.78 -81.82
CA THR A 915 24.66 11.16 -81.92
C THR A 915 23.81 10.46 -80.85
N VAL A 916 24.04 9.17 -80.58
CA VAL A 916 23.36 8.46 -79.47
C VAL A 916 23.72 9.04 -78.10
N LEU A 917 25.00 9.38 -77.87
CA LEU A 917 25.45 10.05 -76.64
C LEU A 917 24.72 11.39 -76.43
N ARG A 918 24.63 12.23 -77.46
CA ARG A 918 23.89 13.50 -77.37
C ARG A 918 22.41 13.28 -77.10
N ASN A 919 21.76 12.35 -77.81
CA ASN A 919 20.34 12.03 -77.61
C ASN A 919 20.05 11.49 -76.20
N ALA A 920 21.04 10.87 -75.53
CA ALA A 920 20.94 10.46 -74.13
C ALA A 920 21.12 11.65 -73.17
N GLN A 921 22.13 12.51 -73.41
CA GLN A 921 22.40 13.72 -72.62
C GLN A 921 21.30 14.79 -72.73
N GLU A 922 20.55 14.83 -73.85
CA GLU A 922 19.39 15.70 -74.05
C GLU A 922 18.07 15.08 -73.54
N GLY A 923 18.09 13.82 -73.09
CA GLY A 923 16.91 13.05 -72.68
C GLY A 923 16.88 12.61 -71.21
N ALA A 924 17.89 13.01 -70.41
CA ALA A 924 18.01 12.77 -68.98
C ALA A 924 17.62 14.01 -68.16
#